data_AF-A0A7C4PE75-F1
#
_entry.id   AF-A0A7C4PE75-F1
#
_cell.length_a   1.000
_cell.length_b   1.000
_cell.length_c   1.000
_cell.angle_alpha   90.00
_cell.angle_beta   90.00
_cell.angle_gamma   90.00
#
_symmetry.space_group_name_H-M   'P 1'
#
loop_
_entity.id
_entity.type
_entity.pdbx_description
1 polymer ?
#
loop_
_entity_poly.entity_id
_entity_poly.type
_entity_poly.pdbx_seq_one_letter_code
_entity_poly.pdbx_strand_id
1 'polypeptide(L)'
;MPVTLQAMAHRLSRILIAVLTFLLFLPVQAQISQNEPLLLAVGGGYNEVYTGLIQAAIPRSVENNIILLVLPMNLTINSSILTPAERAQILEEAAKRGQELESRCKELAQNGRCTILLAPILTRSDARNSDYLALFNQELSGILLLDGDEERGTEVLAGTPLEFELITAYERGVVIAGSGAGSVMLANPMVGNYLPGLKPSDGLRFGAVQVWDTAEKHGLLFGVRNAFLEDYFFGEGDLGKMLNAISLPNVPDIGIGLDANSGIYIAGGVRIEKVIGDPIAIVLDGATYHASAGVQYQGKQHLISLRNVLFHTLAPGDVTFDLSRRVHALGAPYHKLERDYSALHLPAGAGNLFLTSDLLASEARDSLLNQFIQRSGGSNAKILILADGYSSRQEAETIAAEFAKMMPVDTVASSLPIQTDALKSLTADISGILITIGAPEKIDRSTLAPLEALWRDGLPILCNQGAAEITGAYFTPKTGISPDGEGMEPVSPLLAMRGELEILPGLGWVNGFVVTNILEERRFGQLINLAYHHPDLLALGLTGSGAVELSPSVPRATGENAVFVLDLRWAQLARGENNGLVIANGIMDVFAPGELFTSVVVDVNRTPRRLATPVIVTPTATPPPTSTPTPSPSPTVTASPTISPTATQRIKPTATPLIIPPPSDPETRNFMVIFGVLIVIVIVIGLALNRKRIV
;
A
#
# COMPACT_ATOMS: atom_id res chain seq x y z
N MET A 1 -63.94 -34.26 14.18
CA MET A 1 -62.72 -34.89 14.75
C MET A 1 -61.89 -35.46 13.60
N PRO A 2 -60.56 -35.37 13.65
CA PRO A 2 -59.86 -34.16 13.23
C PRO A 2 -58.56 -34.49 12.46
N VAL A 3 -58.51 -34.26 11.14
CA VAL A 3 -57.24 -34.38 10.39
C VAL A 3 -56.99 -33.17 9.48
N THR A 4 -58.01 -32.36 9.19
CA THR A 4 -57.90 -31.29 8.19
C THR A 4 -57.38 -29.96 8.76
N LEU A 5 -57.66 -29.61 10.02
CA LEU A 5 -57.17 -28.36 10.61
C LEU A 5 -55.67 -28.37 10.95
N GLN A 6 -55.12 -29.51 11.37
CA GLN A 6 -53.72 -29.62 11.79
C GLN A 6 -52.75 -29.55 10.60
N ALA A 7 -53.15 -30.14 9.45
CA ALA A 7 -52.41 -30.05 8.20
C ALA A 7 -52.41 -28.63 7.60
N MET A 8 -53.53 -27.90 7.76
CA MET A 8 -53.65 -26.52 7.30
C MET A 8 -52.82 -25.56 8.17
N ALA A 9 -52.84 -25.75 9.49
CA ALA A 9 -52.01 -24.98 10.43
C ALA A 9 -50.50 -25.19 10.20
N HIS A 10 -50.06 -26.42 9.88
CA HIS A 10 -48.67 -26.69 9.53
C HIS A 10 -48.24 -26.07 8.20
N ARG A 11 -49.12 -26.01 7.19
CA ARG A 11 -48.82 -25.32 5.94
C ARG A 11 -48.74 -23.81 6.12
N LEU A 12 -49.66 -23.21 6.88
CA LEU A 12 -49.63 -21.78 7.22
C LEU A 12 -48.39 -21.42 8.05
N SER A 13 -48.02 -22.25 9.03
CA SER A 13 -46.81 -22.06 9.83
C SER A 13 -45.53 -22.14 8.97
N ARG A 14 -45.45 -23.08 8.02
CA ARG A 14 -44.30 -23.18 7.10
C ARG A 14 -44.21 -22.01 6.13
N ILE A 15 -45.35 -21.51 5.63
CA ILE A 15 -45.38 -20.32 4.78
C ILE A 15 -44.98 -19.08 5.59
N LEU A 16 -45.47 -18.94 6.82
CA LEU A 16 -45.12 -17.82 7.69
C LEU A 16 -43.64 -17.84 8.08
N ILE A 17 -43.07 -19.02 8.37
CA ILE A 17 -41.64 -19.18 8.63
C ILE A 17 -40.82 -18.87 7.38
N ALA A 18 -41.25 -19.32 6.20
CA ALA A 18 -40.58 -19.02 4.93
C ALA A 18 -40.63 -17.52 4.59
N VAL A 19 -41.75 -16.83 4.86
CA VAL A 19 -41.88 -15.38 4.68
C VAL A 19 -41.05 -14.62 5.72
N LEU A 20 -41.01 -15.05 6.98
CA LEU A 20 -40.15 -14.45 8.01
C LEU A 20 -38.66 -14.67 7.71
N THR A 21 -38.26 -15.85 7.22
CA THR A 21 -36.87 -16.08 6.79
C THR A 21 -36.55 -15.24 5.56
N PHE A 22 -37.45 -15.13 4.59
CA PHE A 22 -37.24 -14.26 3.43
C PHE A 22 -37.17 -12.76 3.78
N LEU A 23 -37.92 -12.31 4.79
CA LEU A 23 -37.83 -10.94 5.34
C LEU A 23 -36.56 -10.71 6.16
N LEU A 24 -35.99 -11.75 6.77
CA LEU A 24 -34.67 -11.71 7.46
C LEU A 24 -33.48 -11.76 6.48
N PHE A 25 -33.72 -12.13 5.21
CA PHE A 25 -32.71 -12.18 4.14
C PHE A 25 -32.93 -11.11 3.06
N LEU A 26 -33.82 -10.13 3.28
CA LEU A 26 -33.72 -8.90 2.49
C LEU A 26 -32.35 -8.29 2.81
N PRO A 27 -31.52 -7.96 1.81
CA PRO A 27 -30.29 -7.23 2.07
C PRO A 27 -30.71 -5.94 2.77
N VAL A 28 -30.39 -5.83 4.04
CA VAL A 28 -30.37 -4.53 4.72
C VAL A 28 -29.26 -3.79 3.99
N GLN A 29 -29.61 -3.05 2.94
CA GLN A 29 -28.75 -1.98 2.46
C GLN A 29 -28.45 -1.16 3.71
N ALA A 30 -27.19 -1.16 4.13
CA ALA A 30 -26.73 -0.38 5.26
C ALA A 30 -27.05 1.08 4.96
N GLN A 31 -28.23 1.54 5.39
CA GLN A 31 -28.52 2.96 5.42
C GLN A 31 -27.61 3.52 6.49
N ILE A 32 -26.57 4.24 6.06
CA ILE A 32 -25.77 5.09 6.93
C ILE A 32 -26.77 5.87 7.80
N SER A 33 -26.70 5.66 9.11
CA SER A 33 -27.56 6.38 10.05
C SER A 33 -27.36 7.88 9.80
N GLN A 34 -28.45 8.60 9.51
CA GLN A 34 -28.37 10.01 9.08
C GLN A 34 -27.66 10.92 10.10
N ASN A 35 -27.56 10.48 11.36
CA ASN A 35 -26.93 11.22 12.45
C ASN A 35 -25.61 10.59 12.94
N GLU A 36 -25.14 9.50 12.33
CA GLU A 36 -23.84 8.93 12.72
C GLU A 36 -22.71 9.80 12.15
N PRO A 37 -21.76 10.23 13.01
CA PRO A 37 -20.57 10.94 12.56
C PRO A 37 -19.79 10.12 11.54
N LEU A 38 -19.36 10.77 10.46
CA LEU A 38 -18.78 10.11 9.30
C LEU A 38 -17.54 10.83 8.81
N LEU A 39 -16.46 10.09 8.69
CA LEU A 39 -15.23 10.53 8.03
C LEU A 39 -15.16 9.93 6.62
N LEU A 40 -14.66 10.69 5.66
CA LEU A 40 -14.36 10.20 4.31
C LEU A 40 -12.88 10.47 3.99
N ALA A 41 -12.09 9.41 4.00
CA ALA A 41 -10.67 9.45 3.67
C ALA A 41 -10.49 9.07 2.19
N VAL A 42 -9.76 9.87 1.42
CA VAL A 42 -9.36 9.56 0.04
C VAL A 42 -7.87 9.77 -0.11
N GLY A 43 -7.15 8.74 -0.57
CA GLY A 43 -5.68 8.71 -0.62
C GLY A 43 -5.04 9.66 -1.64
N GLY A 44 -5.82 10.48 -2.34
CA GLY A 44 -5.32 11.45 -3.31
C GLY A 44 -6.30 11.69 -4.45
N GLY A 45 -6.22 12.85 -5.08
CA GLY A 45 -7.13 13.25 -6.15
C GLY A 45 -8.54 13.62 -5.68
N TYR A 46 -9.26 14.37 -6.51
CA TYR A 46 -10.46 15.07 -6.08
C TYR A 46 -11.79 14.44 -6.55
N ASN A 47 -11.78 13.59 -7.57
CA ASN A 47 -13.02 13.06 -8.15
C ASN A 47 -13.83 12.22 -7.14
N GLU A 48 -13.15 11.32 -6.43
CA GLU A 48 -13.76 10.43 -5.46
C GLU A 48 -14.13 11.15 -4.17
N VAL A 49 -13.29 12.08 -3.68
CA VAL A 49 -13.62 12.84 -2.48
C VAL A 49 -14.82 13.75 -2.71
N TYR A 50 -14.95 14.38 -3.89
CA TYR A 50 -16.12 15.20 -4.22
C TYR A 50 -17.38 14.34 -4.29
N THR A 51 -17.35 13.29 -5.10
CA THR A 51 -18.51 12.40 -5.28
C THR A 51 -18.95 11.80 -3.94
N GLY A 52 -17.99 11.31 -3.17
CA GLY A 52 -18.26 10.68 -1.89
C GLY A 52 -18.79 11.65 -0.84
N LEU A 53 -18.19 12.85 -0.74
CA LEU A 53 -18.64 13.89 0.19
C LEU A 53 -20.07 14.32 -0.14
N ILE A 54 -20.37 14.58 -1.41
CA ILE A 54 -21.71 15.02 -1.83
C ILE A 54 -22.75 13.94 -1.54
N GLN A 55 -22.46 12.67 -1.88
CA GLN A 55 -23.37 11.56 -1.59
C GLN A 55 -23.67 11.40 -0.09
N ALA A 56 -22.66 11.62 0.75
CA ALA A 56 -22.82 11.56 2.20
C ALA A 56 -23.50 12.80 2.79
N ALA A 57 -23.35 13.96 2.14
CA ALA A 57 -23.93 15.23 2.55
C ALA A 57 -25.43 15.36 2.18
N ILE A 58 -25.88 14.79 1.07
CA ILE A 58 -27.31 14.80 0.65
C ILE A 58 -28.27 14.41 1.79
N PRO A 59 -28.12 13.25 2.47
CA PRO A 59 -29.02 12.85 3.54
C PRO A 59 -28.88 13.69 4.83
N ARG A 60 -27.87 14.56 4.91
CA ARG A 60 -27.58 15.46 6.04
C ARG A 60 -27.92 16.92 5.73
N SER A 61 -28.46 17.20 4.54
CA SER A 61 -28.85 18.55 4.12
C SER A 61 -30.14 19.00 4.81
N VAL A 62 -30.22 20.29 5.10
CA VAL A 62 -31.42 20.93 5.66
C VAL A 62 -32.24 21.49 4.50
N GLU A 63 -33.52 21.14 4.41
CA GLU A 63 -34.43 21.60 3.34
C GLU A 63 -33.86 21.39 1.92
N ASN A 64 -33.11 20.31 1.72
CA ASN A 64 -32.45 19.98 0.44
C ASN A 64 -31.40 21.03 -0.01
N ASN A 65 -30.86 21.81 0.95
CA ASN A 65 -29.75 22.73 0.75
C ASN A 65 -28.45 22.08 1.27
N ILE A 66 -27.58 21.71 0.34
CA ILE A 66 -26.29 21.10 0.60
C ILE A 66 -25.27 22.23 0.75
N ILE A 67 -24.76 22.44 1.96
CA ILE A 67 -23.73 23.43 2.24
C ILE A 67 -22.42 22.71 2.56
N LEU A 68 -21.40 22.93 1.73
CA LEU A 68 -20.09 22.33 1.89
C LEU A 68 -19.05 23.41 2.18
N LEU A 69 -18.23 23.19 3.20
CA LEU A 69 -17.12 24.07 3.56
C LEU A 69 -15.79 23.49 3.05
N VAL A 70 -14.99 24.29 2.34
CA VAL A 70 -13.65 23.92 1.88
C VAL A 70 -12.61 24.55 2.80
N LEU A 71 -11.69 23.71 3.31
CA LEU A 71 -10.56 24.10 4.15
C LEU A 71 -9.23 23.91 3.42
N PRO A 72 -8.56 25.01 3.03
CA PRO A 72 -7.33 24.99 2.26
C PRO A 72 -6.05 25.05 3.11
N MET A 73 -6.13 24.79 4.42
CA MET A 73 -4.99 24.99 5.33
C MET A 73 -3.75 24.18 4.95
N ASN A 74 -3.93 23.03 4.30
CA ASN A 74 -2.85 22.15 3.85
C ASN A 74 -2.09 22.71 2.63
N LEU A 75 -2.70 23.65 1.88
CA LEU A 75 -2.04 24.32 0.75
C LEU A 75 -1.09 25.44 1.21
N THR A 76 -1.05 25.75 2.50
CA THR A 76 -0.16 26.80 3.00
C THR A 76 1.29 26.41 2.79
N ILE A 77 2.15 27.40 2.54
CA ILE A 77 3.61 27.21 2.49
C ILE A 77 4.28 27.63 3.80
N ASN A 78 3.54 28.36 4.66
CA ASN A 78 3.99 28.83 5.96
C ASN A 78 2.79 28.98 6.92
N SER A 79 2.80 28.22 8.01
CA SER A 79 1.69 28.18 9.00
C SER A 79 1.58 29.44 9.87
N SER A 80 2.60 30.31 9.87
CA SER A 80 2.67 31.50 10.73
C SER A 80 2.35 32.79 10.00
N ILE A 81 3.04 33.09 8.90
CA ILE A 81 2.92 34.36 8.17
C ILE A 81 3.00 34.10 6.67
N LEU A 82 2.08 34.71 5.91
CA LEU A 82 2.06 34.75 4.45
C LEU A 82 2.04 36.20 3.97
N THR A 83 2.72 36.49 2.87
CA THR A 83 2.56 37.76 2.16
C THR A 83 1.18 37.82 1.49
N PRO A 84 0.67 39.03 1.17
CA PRO A 84 -0.60 39.16 0.45
C PRO A 84 -0.63 38.42 -0.89
N ALA A 85 0.51 38.36 -1.60
CA ALA A 85 0.62 37.68 -2.89
C ALA A 85 0.55 36.15 -2.73
N GLU A 86 1.30 35.58 -1.78
CA GLU A 86 1.25 34.13 -1.48
C GLU A 86 -0.16 33.71 -1.05
N ARG A 87 -0.78 34.50 -0.14
CA ARG A 87 -2.16 34.26 0.30
C ARG A 87 -3.13 34.28 -0.89
N ALA A 88 -3.04 35.28 -1.76
CA ALA A 88 -3.93 35.40 -2.91
C ALA A 88 -3.80 34.19 -3.85
N GLN A 89 -2.57 33.74 -4.11
CA GLN A 89 -2.30 32.58 -4.96
C GLN A 89 -2.90 31.28 -4.37
N ILE A 90 -2.69 31.03 -3.08
CA ILE A 90 -3.23 29.84 -2.41
C ILE A 90 -4.77 29.85 -2.41
N LEU A 91 -5.38 31.02 -2.15
CA LEU A 91 -6.84 31.14 -2.17
C LEU A 91 -7.43 31.03 -3.58
N GLU A 92 -6.70 31.44 -4.61
CA GLU A 92 -7.10 31.22 -6.01
C GLU A 92 -7.15 29.72 -6.33
N GLU A 93 -6.14 28.96 -5.91
CA GLU A 93 -6.11 27.51 -6.06
C GLU A 93 -7.25 26.82 -5.28
N ALA A 94 -7.49 27.23 -4.04
CA ALA A 94 -8.59 26.72 -3.23
C ALA A 94 -9.96 27.06 -3.82
N ALA A 95 -10.12 28.26 -4.39
CA ALA A 95 -11.35 28.68 -5.07
C ALA A 95 -11.62 27.83 -6.31
N LYS A 96 -10.58 27.45 -7.07
CA LYS A 96 -10.71 26.51 -8.18
C LYS A 96 -11.25 25.15 -7.70
N ARG A 97 -10.73 24.61 -6.59
CA ARG A 97 -11.27 23.37 -5.98
C ARG A 97 -12.72 23.53 -5.55
N GLY A 98 -13.08 24.69 -4.97
CA GLY A 98 -14.46 25.02 -4.62
C GLY A 98 -15.40 25.03 -5.83
N GLN A 99 -14.97 25.58 -6.97
CA GLN A 99 -15.76 25.59 -8.22
C GLN A 99 -15.94 24.21 -8.83
N GLU A 100 -14.90 23.37 -8.78
CA GLU A 100 -14.98 21.98 -9.24
C GLU A 100 -15.96 21.18 -8.35
N LEU A 101 -15.88 21.33 -7.03
CA LEU A 101 -16.82 20.74 -6.08
C LEU A 101 -18.25 21.24 -6.28
N GLU A 102 -18.44 22.55 -6.52
CA GLU A 102 -19.76 23.12 -6.80
C GLU A 102 -20.37 22.52 -8.06
N SER A 103 -19.58 22.42 -9.13
CA SER A 103 -20.00 21.84 -10.40
C SER A 103 -20.44 20.39 -10.21
N ARG A 104 -19.62 19.59 -9.50
CA ARG A 104 -19.93 18.21 -9.17
C ARG A 104 -21.17 18.07 -8.29
N CYS A 105 -21.36 18.98 -7.33
CA CYS A 105 -22.53 19.00 -6.46
C CYS A 105 -23.80 19.26 -7.26
N LYS A 106 -23.79 20.22 -8.18
CA LYS A 106 -24.95 20.52 -9.05
C LYS A 106 -25.35 19.32 -9.93
N GLU A 107 -24.37 18.55 -10.42
CA GLU A 107 -24.63 17.32 -11.18
C GLU A 107 -25.33 16.25 -10.35
N LEU A 108 -24.88 16.04 -9.10
CA LEU A 108 -25.35 14.94 -8.26
C LEU A 108 -26.60 15.28 -7.45
N ALA A 109 -26.79 16.54 -7.06
CA ALA A 109 -27.88 16.94 -6.18
C ALA A 109 -29.25 16.93 -6.88
N GLN A 110 -29.30 16.94 -8.22
CA GLN A 110 -30.44 16.91 -9.17
C GLN A 110 -31.64 17.86 -8.91
N ASN A 111 -32.02 18.11 -7.66
CA ASN A 111 -33.03 19.06 -7.19
C ASN A 111 -32.60 19.84 -5.93
N GLY A 112 -31.42 19.57 -5.36
CA GLY A 112 -30.87 20.27 -4.20
C GLY A 112 -30.13 21.56 -4.57
N ARG A 113 -30.16 22.56 -3.68
CA ARG A 113 -29.30 23.74 -3.81
C ARG A 113 -27.92 23.39 -3.28
N CYS A 114 -26.88 23.70 -4.04
CA CYS A 114 -25.49 23.53 -3.61
C CYS A 114 -24.91 24.90 -3.27
N THR A 115 -24.36 25.04 -2.06
CA THR A 115 -23.63 26.23 -1.62
C THR A 115 -22.23 25.79 -1.17
N ILE A 116 -21.19 26.30 -1.84
CA ILE A 116 -19.81 26.05 -1.44
C ILE A 116 -19.29 27.28 -0.71
N LEU A 117 -18.81 27.07 0.52
CA LEU A 117 -18.14 28.07 1.33
C LEU A 117 -16.64 27.78 1.30
N LEU A 118 -15.81 28.81 1.13
CA LEU A 118 -14.37 28.70 1.27
C LEU A 118 -13.96 29.41 2.57
N ALA A 119 -13.42 28.67 3.53
CA ALA A 119 -12.82 29.24 4.73
C ALA A 119 -11.37 29.62 4.44
N PRO A 120 -10.99 30.92 4.42
CA PRO A 120 -9.64 31.36 4.06
C PRO A 120 -8.63 31.19 5.20
N ILE A 121 -8.62 30.00 5.82
CA ILE A 121 -7.75 29.63 6.93
C ILE A 121 -6.47 29.02 6.37
N LEU A 122 -5.37 29.78 6.38
CA LEU A 122 -4.06 29.36 5.87
C LEU A 122 -2.95 29.46 6.92
N THR A 123 -3.21 30.17 8.02
CA THR A 123 -2.25 30.41 9.10
C THR A 123 -2.90 30.20 10.46
N ARG A 124 -2.08 30.03 11.50
CA ARG A 124 -2.52 29.95 12.90
C ARG A 124 -3.31 31.19 13.35
N SER A 125 -3.05 32.35 12.77
CA SER A 125 -3.82 33.58 13.06
C SER A 125 -5.21 33.51 12.43
N ASP A 126 -5.32 32.96 11.21
CA ASP A 126 -6.62 32.78 10.54
C ASP A 126 -7.49 31.76 11.29
N ALA A 127 -6.90 30.69 11.81
CA ALA A 127 -7.58 29.68 12.63
C ALA A 127 -8.10 30.21 13.99
N ARG A 128 -7.80 31.48 14.32
CA ARG A 128 -8.32 32.22 15.48
C ARG A 128 -9.24 33.38 15.09
N ASN A 129 -9.43 33.61 13.80
CA ASN A 129 -10.26 34.71 13.31
C ASN A 129 -11.74 34.35 13.45
N SER A 130 -12.48 35.11 14.25
CA SER A 130 -13.91 34.88 14.51
C SER A 130 -14.77 34.90 13.24
N ASP A 131 -14.43 35.72 12.25
CA ASP A 131 -15.21 35.82 11.01
C ASP A 131 -15.05 34.56 10.14
N TYR A 132 -13.86 33.94 10.17
CA TYR A 132 -13.62 32.68 9.46
C TYR A 132 -14.24 31.50 10.21
N LEU A 133 -14.16 31.49 11.54
CA LEU A 133 -14.79 30.47 12.38
C LEU A 133 -16.33 30.53 12.31
N ALA A 134 -16.92 31.70 12.07
CA ALA A 134 -18.37 31.85 11.87
C ALA A 134 -18.91 31.09 10.63
N LEU A 135 -18.03 30.66 9.71
CA LEU A 135 -18.42 29.82 8.57
C LEU A 135 -18.83 28.39 8.99
N PHE A 136 -18.46 27.95 10.21
CA PHE A 136 -18.80 26.64 10.78
C PHE A 136 -20.22 26.57 11.37
N ASN A 137 -21.19 27.12 10.63
CA ASN A 137 -22.56 27.30 11.08
C ASN A 137 -23.36 25.98 11.14
N GLN A 138 -24.62 26.08 11.59
CA GLN A 138 -25.51 24.93 11.82
C GLN A 138 -26.06 24.29 10.54
N GLU A 139 -25.92 24.95 9.38
CA GLU A 139 -26.48 24.48 8.10
C GLU A 139 -25.47 23.65 7.29
N LEU A 140 -24.22 23.51 7.76
CA LEU A 140 -23.21 22.70 7.09
C LEU A 140 -23.65 21.24 6.96
N SER A 141 -23.51 20.69 5.76
CA SER A 141 -23.77 19.28 5.44
C SER A 141 -22.47 18.48 5.31
N GLY A 142 -21.37 19.16 4.99
CA GLY A 142 -20.05 18.55 4.89
C GLY A 142 -18.89 19.56 4.91
N ILE A 143 -17.71 19.06 5.25
CA ILE A 143 -16.45 19.82 5.24
C ILE A 143 -15.42 19.01 4.44
N LEU A 144 -14.67 19.68 3.57
CA LEU A 144 -13.57 19.12 2.81
C LEU A 144 -12.24 19.74 3.25
N LEU A 145 -11.34 18.92 3.77
CA LEU A 145 -9.93 19.26 3.93
C LEU A 145 -9.23 18.97 2.59
N LEU A 146 -8.63 20.00 2.00
CA LEU A 146 -7.90 19.85 0.75
C LEU A 146 -6.59 19.07 0.95
N ASP A 147 -6.07 18.57 -0.16
CA ASP A 147 -4.72 18.01 -0.24
C ASP A 147 -3.66 19.12 -0.03
N GLY A 148 -2.39 18.74 0.14
CA GLY A 148 -1.28 19.66 0.36
C GLY A 148 -0.20 19.05 1.24
N ASP A 149 0.23 19.78 2.26
CA ASP A 149 1.23 19.34 3.24
C ASP A 149 0.58 19.18 4.62
N GLU A 150 0.61 17.96 5.13
CA GLU A 150 0.00 17.56 6.40
C GLU A 150 0.77 18.11 7.62
N GLU A 151 2.08 18.33 7.53
CA GLU A 151 2.85 18.98 8.60
C GLU A 151 2.38 20.43 8.78
N ARG A 152 2.26 21.17 7.68
CA ARG A 152 1.80 22.56 7.71
C ARG A 152 0.32 22.66 8.09
N GLY A 153 -0.51 21.75 7.61
CA GLY A 153 -1.92 21.64 7.97
C GLY A 153 -2.12 21.46 9.47
N THR A 154 -1.42 20.50 10.06
CA THR A 154 -1.47 20.23 11.51
C THR A 154 -0.92 21.40 12.32
N GLU A 155 0.13 22.08 11.86
CA GLU A 155 0.63 23.32 12.50
C GLU A 155 -0.39 24.46 12.51
N VAL A 156 -1.21 24.61 11.46
CA VAL A 156 -2.30 25.61 11.44
C VAL A 156 -3.39 25.25 12.43
N LEU A 157 -3.74 23.96 12.51
CA LEU A 157 -4.84 23.41 13.30
C LEU A 157 -4.55 23.40 14.81
N ALA A 158 -3.40 22.86 15.23
CA ALA A 158 -3.16 22.43 16.61
C ALA A 158 -3.24 23.58 17.64
N GLY A 159 -4.04 23.38 18.68
CA GLY A 159 -4.24 24.33 19.78
C GLY A 159 -4.94 25.62 19.33
N THR A 160 -5.78 25.55 18.29
CA THR A 160 -6.57 26.69 17.80
C THR A 160 -8.06 26.46 17.97
N PRO A 161 -8.89 27.51 18.06
CA PRO A 161 -10.35 27.36 18.16
C PRO A 161 -10.99 26.61 16.97
N LEU A 162 -10.31 26.51 15.83
CA LEU A 162 -10.74 25.69 14.70
C LEU A 162 -11.00 24.23 15.08
N GLU A 163 -10.21 23.66 15.99
CA GLU A 163 -10.42 22.29 16.46
C GLU A 163 -11.80 22.12 17.10
N PHE A 164 -12.21 23.10 17.91
CA PHE A 164 -13.51 23.09 18.56
C PHE A 164 -14.66 23.18 17.54
N GLU A 165 -14.52 24.01 16.50
CA GLU A 165 -15.53 24.12 15.45
C GLU A 165 -15.65 22.82 14.64
N LEU A 166 -14.53 22.16 14.34
CA LEU A 166 -14.51 20.87 13.65
C LEU A 166 -15.13 19.75 14.50
N ILE A 167 -14.78 19.68 15.79
CA ILE A 167 -15.41 18.73 16.75
C ILE A 167 -16.93 18.95 16.76
N THR A 168 -17.36 20.20 16.94
CA THR A 168 -18.78 20.51 17.05
C THR A 168 -19.52 20.21 15.74
N ALA A 169 -18.90 20.44 14.58
CA ALA A 169 -19.48 20.04 13.29
C ALA A 169 -19.63 18.51 13.19
N TYR A 170 -18.58 17.77 13.51
CA TYR A 170 -18.59 16.31 13.46
C TYR A 170 -19.63 15.69 14.40
N GLU A 171 -19.74 16.19 15.64
CA GLU A 171 -20.73 15.73 16.62
C GLU A 171 -22.18 16.03 16.21
N ARG A 172 -22.41 17.08 15.39
CA ARG A 172 -23.71 17.37 14.77
C ARG A 172 -24.04 16.44 13.60
N GLY A 173 -23.12 15.56 13.19
CA GLY A 173 -23.27 14.64 12.08
C GLY A 173 -22.79 15.17 10.74
N VAL A 174 -22.10 16.32 10.70
CA VAL A 174 -21.49 16.86 9.47
C VAL A 174 -20.40 15.91 8.99
N VAL A 175 -20.41 15.59 7.69
CA VAL A 175 -19.37 14.72 7.09
C VAL A 175 -18.05 15.47 7.02
N ILE A 176 -16.97 14.88 7.51
CA ILE A 176 -15.63 15.45 7.36
C ILE A 176 -14.86 14.59 6.37
N ALA A 177 -14.55 15.16 5.21
CA ALA A 177 -13.82 14.50 4.14
C ALA A 177 -12.41 15.09 3.97
N GLY A 178 -11.48 14.27 3.51
CA GLY A 178 -10.11 14.66 3.25
C GLY A 178 -9.55 13.98 2.00
N SER A 179 -8.76 14.71 1.23
CA SER A 179 -7.95 14.18 0.13
C SER A 179 -6.47 14.31 0.47
N GLY A 180 -5.68 13.27 0.19
CA GLY A 180 -4.23 13.26 0.41
C GLY A 180 -3.86 13.65 1.84
N ALA A 181 -3.11 14.75 2.03
CA ALA A 181 -2.80 15.29 3.36
C ALA A 181 -4.05 15.50 4.24
N GLY A 182 -5.17 15.94 3.64
CA GLY A 182 -6.45 16.09 4.34
C GLY A 182 -7.03 14.76 4.83
N SER A 183 -6.74 13.65 4.13
CA SER A 183 -7.13 12.29 4.50
C SER A 183 -6.29 11.76 5.67
N VAL A 184 -4.97 11.96 5.63
CA VAL A 184 -4.05 11.58 6.72
C VAL A 184 -4.46 12.27 8.03
N MET A 185 -4.81 13.56 7.96
CA MET A 185 -5.30 14.33 9.12
C MET A 185 -6.61 13.82 9.72
N LEU A 186 -7.36 12.94 9.06
CA LEU A 186 -8.56 12.33 9.64
C LEU A 186 -8.24 11.28 10.71
N ALA A 187 -6.98 10.86 10.83
CA ALA A 187 -6.47 10.14 12.00
C ALA A 187 -5.97 11.13 13.05
N ASN A 188 -6.13 10.80 14.34
CA ASN A 188 -5.60 11.65 15.40
C ASN A 188 -4.09 11.42 15.60
N PRO A 189 -3.63 10.19 15.93
CA PRO A 189 -2.24 9.83 15.70
C PRO A 189 -1.96 9.80 14.20
N MET A 190 -0.91 10.48 13.76
CA MET A 190 -0.45 10.46 12.38
C MET A 190 0.97 9.92 12.29
N VAL A 191 1.33 9.32 11.16
CA VAL A 191 2.74 9.08 10.85
C VAL A 191 3.26 10.34 10.17
N GLY A 192 4.34 10.90 10.71
CA GLY A 192 5.01 12.03 10.11
C GLY A 192 5.97 11.61 9.01
N ASN A 193 6.58 12.62 8.40
CA ASN A 193 7.65 12.47 7.43
C ASN A 193 8.82 11.61 7.94
N TYR A 194 9.52 10.98 6.99
CA TYR A 194 10.82 10.36 7.24
C TYR A 194 11.79 11.37 7.88
N LEU A 195 12.65 10.89 8.78
CA LEU A 195 13.71 11.74 9.31
C LEU A 195 14.66 12.21 8.19
N PRO A 196 15.25 13.41 8.31
CA PRO A 196 16.13 13.97 7.29
C PRO A 196 17.23 13.00 6.85
N GLY A 197 17.36 12.82 5.53
CA GLY A 197 18.35 11.94 4.91
C GLY A 197 17.91 10.48 4.76
N LEU A 198 16.71 10.12 5.22
CA LEU A 198 16.09 8.83 4.98
C LEU A 198 15.10 8.90 3.82
N LYS A 199 14.90 7.77 3.16
CA LYS A 199 13.99 7.58 2.01
C LYS A 199 13.04 6.40 2.28
N PRO A 200 12.00 6.18 1.44
CA PRO A 200 11.06 5.08 1.65
C PRO A 200 11.70 3.69 1.84
N SER A 201 12.80 3.39 1.15
CA SER A 201 13.51 2.11 1.33
C SER A 201 14.25 1.95 2.67
N ASP A 202 14.38 3.03 3.44
CA ASP A 202 14.89 3.00 4.83
C ASP A 202 13.78 2.78 5.85
N GLY A 203 12.51 2.69 5.42
CA GLY A 203 11.35 2.69 6.33
C GLY A 203 11.32 1.56 7.34
N LEU A 204 12.09 0.48 7.17
CA LEU A 204 12.19 -0.60 8.16
C LEU A 204 13.28 -0.37 9.23
N ARG A 205 14.07 0.71 9.13
CA ARG A 205 15.07 1.06 10.15
C ARG A 205 14.36 1.64 11.36
N PHE A 206 14.64 1.15 12.56
CA PHE A 206 14.07 1.72 13.77
C PHE A 206 14.34 3.23 13.86
N GLY A 207 13.29 4.01 14.10
CA GLY A 207 13.40 5.47 14.14
C GLY A 207 13.39 6.16 12.77
N ALA A 208 13.08 5.46 11.68
CA ALA A 208 13.02 6.08 10.36
C ALA A 208 11.90 7.13 10.22
N VAL A 209 10.83 6.97 11.01
CA VAL A 209 9.61 7.78 10.93
C VAL A 209 9.32 8.43 12.28
N GLN A 210 8.57 9.54 12.24
CA GLN A 210 8.01 10.18 13.42
C GLN A 210 6.55 9.76 13.59
N VAL A 211 6.08 9.70 14.83
CA VAL A 211 4.64 9.64 15.13
C VAL A 211 4.23 10.97 15.74
N TRP A 212 3.16 11.55 15.21
CA TRP A 212 2.55 12.78 15.71
C TRP A 212 1.31 12.41 16.51
N ASP A 213 1.48 12.34 17.82
CA ASP A 213 0.43 12.05 18.80
C ASP A 213 0.67 12.88 20.08
N THR A 214 0.86 14.19 19.91
CA THR A 214 1.06 15.15 21.01
C THR A 214 0.09 16.32 20.90
N ALA A 215 0.01 17.16 21.93
CA ALA A 215 -0.84 18.35 21.90
C ALA A 215 -0.41 19.36 20.81
N GLU A 216 0.85 19.35 20.42
CA GLU A 216 1.44 20.27 19.43
C GLU A 216 1.42 19.71 18.01
N LYS A 217 1.42 18.37 17.86
CA LYS A 217 1.41 17.68 16.57
C LYS A 217 0.48 16.47 16.61
N HIS A 218 -0.67 16.61 15.96
CA HIS A 218 -1.71 15.60 15.81
C HIS A 218 -2.59 15.93 14.61
N GLY A 219 -3.32 14.94 14.10
CA GLY A 219 -4.50 15.17 13.26
C GLY A 219 -5.75 15.39 14.09
N LEU A 220 -6.93 15.35 13.47
CA LEU A 220 -8.19 15.77 14.09
C LEU A 220 -8.46 15.03 15.42
N LEU A 221 -8.71 15.76 16.52
CA LEU A 221 -8.91 15.17 17.86
C LEU A 221 -10.04 14.14 17.96
N PHE A 222 -11.06 14.27 17.11
CA PHE A 222 -12.21 13.35 17.00
C PHE A 222 -12.03 12.30 15.87
N GLY A 223 -10.90 12.35 15.17
CA GLY A 223 -10.56 11.47 14.07
C GLY A 223 -10.37 10.01 14.51
N VAL A 224 -9.92 9.18 13.58
CA VAL A 224 -9.58 7.78 13.84
C VAL A 224 -8.49 7.70 14.89
N ARG A 225 -8.73 6.97 15.99
CA ARG A 225 -7.79 6.89 17.13
C ARG A 225 -7.07 5.56 17.27
N ASN A 226 -7.60 4.51 16.66
CA ASN A 226 -7.08 3.14 16.75
C ASN A 226 -6.35 2.70 15.48
N ALA A 227 -6.13 3.59 14.53
CA ALA A 227 -5.36 3.33 13.32
C ALA A 227 -4.68 4.60 12.81
N PHE A 228 -3.55 4.42 12.14
CA PHE A 228 -2.97 5.44 11.24
C PHE A 228 -3.66 5.41 9.87
N LEU A 229 -3.71 6.56 9.20
CA LEU A 229 -4.13 6.70 7.81
C LEU A 229 -2.94 7.19 7.00
N GLU A 230 -2.68 6.58 5.84
CA GLU A 230 -1.68 7.02 4.87
C GLU A 230 -2.28 7.15 3.48
N ASP A 231 -1.92 8.22 2.80
CA ASP A 231 -2.29 8.53 1.42
C ASP A 231 -1.20 8.11 0.43
N TYR A 232 -1.50 8.16 -0.87
CA TYR A 232 -0.63 7.72 -1.97
C TYR A 232 0.18 6.43 -1.67
N PHE A 233 -0.39 5.47 -0.94
CA PHE A 233 0.36 4.49 -0.16
C PHE A 233 1.36 3.65 -1.00
N PHE A 234 0.92 3.16 -2.16
CA PHE A 234 1.81 2.47 -3.10
C PHE A 234 2.65 3.46 -3.91
N GLY A 235 2.04 4.57 -4.32
CA GLY A 235 2.65 5.64 -5.09
C GLY A 235 3.87 6.25 -4.41
N GLU A 236 3.91 6.32 -3.08
CA GLU A 236 5.04 6.84 -2.31
C GLU A 236 5.96 5.75 -1.75
N GLY A 237 5.45 4.53 -1.59
CA GLY A 237 6.21 3.38 -1.10
C GLY A 237 6.15 3.23 0.42
N ASP A 238 4.99 3.52 1.02
CA ASP A 238 4.84 3.69 2.47
C ASP A 238 4.58 2.43 3.27
N LEU A 239 4.71 1.25 2.64
CA LEU A 239 4.69 -0.02 3.35
C LEU A 239 5.73 -0.05 4.48
N GLY A 240 6.96 0.39 4.20
CA GLY A 240 8.01 0.49 5.21
C GLY A 240 7.64 1.48 6.32
N LYS A 241 7.18 2.69 5.93
CA LYS A 241 6.71 3.76 6.83
C LYS A 241 5.70 3.24 7.84
N MET A 242 4.66 2.59 7.32
CA MET A 242 3.51 2.11 8.09
C MET A 242 3.91 0.96 9.01
N LEU A 243 4.66 -0.02 8.52
CA LEU A 243 5.13 -1.14 9.35
C LEU A 243 6.03 -0.67 10.50
N ASN A 244 6.82 0.40 10.27
CA ASN A 244 7.56 1.05 11.33
C ASN A 244 6.62 1.63 12.38
N ALA A 245 5.69 2.49 11.95
CA ALA A 245 4.77 3.19 12.82
C ALA A 245 3.95 2.25 13.70
N ILE A 246 3.28 1.25 13.10
CA ILE A 246 2.43 0.31 13.85
C ILE A 246 3.20 -0.61 14.82
N SER A 247 4.53 -0.67 14.68
CA SER A 247 5.39 -1.47 15.57
C SER A 247 5.88 -0.71 16.80
N LEU A 248 5.72 0.62 16.82
CA LEU A 248 6.19 1.45 17.91
C LEU A 248 5.33 1.24 19.19
N PRO A 249 5.92 1.45 20.38
CA PRO A 249 5.16 1.38 21.63
C PRO A 249 4.13 2.51 21.75
N ASN A 250 3.02 2.21 22.43
CA ASN A 250 2.05 3.21 22.90
C ASN A 250 1.42 4.06 21.80
N VAL A 251 1.40 3.56 20.57
CA VAL A 251 0.73 4.17 19.41
C VAL A 251 -0.24 3.14 18.81
N PRO A 252 -1.13 3.53 17.89
CA PRO A 252 -1.95 2.56 17.17
C PRO A 252 -1.13 1.46 16.51
N ASP A 253 -1.65 0.23 16.59
CA ASP A 253 -1.06 -0.96 15.97
C ASP A 253 -1.81 -1.40 14.71
N ILE A 254 -2.71 -0.54 14.21
CA ILE A 254 -3.38 -0.67 12.92
C ILE A 254 -2.92 0.45 11.99
N GLY A 255 -2.67 0.10 10.73
CA GLY A 255 -2.37 1.04 9.67
C GLY A 255 -3.33 0.86 8.50
N ILE A 256 -3.83 1.95 7.93
CA ILE A 256 -4.69 1.93 6.74
C ILE A 256 -3.99 2.72 5.63
N GLY A 257 -3.72 2.06 4.50
CA GLY A 257 -3.12 2.69 3.32
C GLY A 257 -4.15 2.89 2.22
N LEU A 258 -4.18 4.08 1.63
CA LEU A 258 -5.02 4.46 0.49
C LEU A 258 -4.13 5.03 -0.62
N ASP A 259 -4.36 4.64 -1.87
CA ASP A 259 -3.71 5.27 -3.01
C ASP A 259 -4.59 6.38 -3.61
N ALA A 260 -4.06 7.08 -4.61
CA ALA A 260 -4.82 8.06 -5.38
C ALA A 260 -6.13 7.44 -5.92
N ASN A 261 -7.20 8.23 -5.88
CA ASN A 261 -8.56 7.84 -6.26
C ASN A 261 -9.12 6.62 -5.51
N SER A 262 -8.54 6.21 -4.37
CA SER A 262 -9.09 5.18 -3.49
C SER A 262 -9.59 5.83 -2.21
N GLY A 263 -10.81 5.51 -1.77
CA GLY A 263 -11.40 6.12 -0.59
C GLY A 263 -12.18 5.19 0.31
N ILE A 264 -12.32 5.56 1.57
CA ILE A 264 -13.09 4.83 2.57
C ILE A 264 -13.98 5.75 3.39
N TYR A 265 -15.18 5.27 3.67
CA TYR A 265 -16.06 5.85 4.68
C TYR A 265 -15.81 5.19 6.02
N ILE A 266 -15.52 6.01 7.04
CA ILE A 266 -15.25 5.55 8.40
C ILE A 266 -16.34 6.12 9.32
N ALA A 267 -17.28 5.27 9.72
CA ALA A 267 -18.35 5.67 10.63
C ALA A 267 -17.94 5.52 12.09
N GLY A 268 -18.33 6.52 12.89
CA GLY A 268 -18.03 6.60 14.31
C GLY A 268 -16.52 6.57 14.63
N GLY A 269 -15.66 6.76 13.63
CA GLY A 269 -14.20 6.61 13.75
C GLY A 269 -13.71 5.17 14.00
N VAL A 270 -14.58 4.16 13.88
CA VAL A 270 -14.25 2.77 14.31
C VAL A 270 -14.61 1.70 13.29
N ARG A 271 -15.33 2.02 12.21
CA ARG A 271 -15.73 1.05 11.20
C ARG A 271 -15.55 1.61 9.80
N ILE A 272 -14.77 0.91 8.97
CA ILE A 272 -14.75 1.11 7.52
C ILE A 272 -16.03 0.48 6.96
N GLU A 273 -16.98 1.31 6.53
CA GLU A 273 -18.30 0.85 6.09
C GLU A 273 -18.41 0.63 4.59
N LYS A 274 -17.58 1.34 3.83
CA LYS A 274 -17.65 1.35 2.37
C LYS A 274 -16.33 1.83 1.81
N VAL A 275 -15.90 1.18 0.73
CA VAL A 275 -14.78 1.60 -0.12
C VAL A 275 -15.34 2.23 -1.40
N ILE A 276 -14.70 3.28 -1.90
CA ILE A 276 -15.03 3.96 -3.15
C ILE A 276 -13.79 4.14 -4.03
N GLY A 277 -14.05 4.36 -5.33
CA GLY A 277 -13.03 4.70 -6.30
C GLY A 277 -12.25 3.50 -6.85
N ASP A 278 -11.03 3.79 -7.28
CA ASP A 278 -10.10 2.79 -7.77
C ASP A 278 -9.68 1.85 -6.63
N PRO A 279 -9.43 0.57 -6.94
CA PRO A 279 -9.30 -0.46 -5.92
C PRO A 279 -7.98 -0.29 -5.21
N ILE A 280 -8.04 0.14 -3.95
CA ILE A 280 -7.97 -0.76 -2.78
C ILE A 280 -7.66 0.07 -1.53
N ALA A 281 -8.21 -0.32 -0.39
CA ALA A 281 -7.66 0.08 0.91
C ALA A 281 -6.88 -1.11 1.47
N ILE A 282 -5.66 -0.89 1.94
CA ILE A 282 -4.92 -1.88 2.73
C ILE A 282 -5.20 -1.63 4.20
N VAL A 283 -5.40 -2.70 4.98
CA VAL A 283 -5.34 -2.66 6.44
C VAL A 283 -4.23 -3.60 6.91
N LEU A 284 -3.27 -3.05 7.65
CA LEU A 284 -2.22 -3.77 8.35
C LEU A 284 -2.59 -3.83 9.83
N ASP A 285 -2.74 -5.04 10.37
CA ASP A 285 -3.07 -5.26 11.77
C ASP A 285 -1.90 -5.93 12.49
N GLY A 286 -1.16 -5.12 13.26
CA GLY A 286 -0.07 -5.56 14.11
C GLY A 286 -0.51 -6.07 15.49
N ALA A 287 -1.79 -5.95 15.82
CA ALA A 287 -2.35 -6.18 17.15
C ALA A 287 -2.78 -7.64 17.35
N THR A 288 -3.59 -8.16 16.42
CA THR A 288 -4.38 -9.38 16.65
C THR A 288 -3.53 -10.62 16.89
N TYR A 289 -2.38 -10.70 16.21
CA TYR A 289 -1.38 -11.75 16.41
C TYR A 289 -0.10 -11.25 17.10
N HIS A 290 -0.21 -10.13 17.82
CA HIS A 290 0.85 -9.57 18.66
C HIS A 290 2.14 -9.23 17.91
N ALA A 291 2.05 -8.85 16.63
CA ALA A 291 3.20 -8.48 15.82
C ALA A 291 3.90 -7.23 16.39
N SER A 292 3.13 -6.17 16.70
CA SER A 292 3.63 -4.92 17.27
C SER A 292 4.27 -5.13 18.66
N ALA A 293 3.64 -5.94 19.50
CA ALA A 293 4.17 -6.28 20.82
C ALA A 293 5.36 -7.26 20.77
N GLY A 294 5.47 -8.05 19.70
CA GLY A 294 6.52 -9.02 19.46
C GLY A 294 7.71 -8.49 18.66
N VAL A 295 7.68 -7.22 18.23
CA VAL A 295 8.71 -6.61 17.38
C VAL A 295 10.11 -6.79 17.95
N GLN A 296 11.05 -7.11 17.06
CA GLN A 296 12.47 -7.23 17.34
C GLN A 296 13.26 -6.25 16.48
N TYR A 297 14.48 -5.92 16.91
CA TYR A 297 15.39 -5.06 16.16
C TYR A 297 16.72 -5.76 15.98
N GLN A 298 17.14 -5.94 14.73
CA GLN A 298 18.30 -6.75 14.38
C GLN A 298 19.34 -5.95 13.60
N GLY A 299 20.60 -6.39 13.69
CA GLY A 299 21.71 -5.82 12.94
C GLY A 299 22.09 -4.40 13.38
N LYS A 300 23.07 -3.82 12.67
CA LYS A 300 23.65 -2.51 13.00
C LYS A 300 22.68 -1.34 12.75
N GLN A 301 21.78 -1.50 11.79
CA GLN A 301 20.79 -0.50 11.41
C GLN A 301 19.49 -0.62 12.23
N HIS A 302 19.46 -1.49 13.24
CA HIS A 302 18.26 -1.78 14.05
C HIS A 302 17.02 -2.02 13.18
N LEU A 303 17.18 -2.89 12.17
CA LEU A 303 16.08 -3.23 11.28
C LEU A 303 14.98 -3.94 12.05
N ILE A 304 13.76 -3.54 11.74
CA ILE A 304 12.55 -4.12 12.29
C ILE A 304 12.42 -5.57 11.80
N SER A 305 12.26 -6.48 12.75
CA SER A 305 11.81 -7.85 12.53
C SER A 305 10.42 -7.99 13.13
N LEU A 306 9.46 -8.28 12.26
CA LEU A 306 8.04 -8.41 12.60
C LEU A 306 7.52 -9.77 12.14
N ARG A 307 6.67 -10.38 12.96
CA ARG A 307 6.00 -11.64 12.62
C ARG A 307 4.51 -11.49 12.81
N ASN A 308 3.76 -12.09 11.90
CA ASN A 308 2.31 -12.23 11.99
C ASN A 308 1.54 -10.89 11.90
N VAL A 309 2.01 -9.95 11.07
CA VAL A 309 1.18 -8.79 10.74
C VAL A 309 0.01 -9.30 9.88
N LEU A 310 -1.22 -9.09 10.34
CA LEU A 310 -2.38 -9.40 9.53
C LEU A 310 -2.49 -8.40 8.37
N PHE A 311 -2.67 -8.92 7.17
CA PHE A 311 -2.76 -8.19 5.93
C PHE A 311 -4.16 -8.35 5.36
N HIS A 312 -4.85 -7.22 5.19
CA HIS A 312 -6.17 -7.17 4.58
C HIS A 312 -6.19 -6.17 3.45
N THR A 313 -7.06 -6.44 2.49
CA THR A 313 -7.39 -5.50 1.42
C THR A 313 -8.89 -5.41 1.24
N LEU A 314 -9.38 -4.19 1.04
CA LEU A 314 -10.78 -3.89 0.80
C LEU A 314 -10.94 -3.23 -0.57
N ALA A 315 -12.02 -3.56 -1.26
CA ALA A 315 -12.38 -2.95 -2.55
C ALA A 315 -13.87 -2.58 -2.53
N PRO A 316 -14.35 -1.70 -3.44
CA PRO A 316 -15.76 -1.37 -3.57
C PRO A 316 -16.68 -2.59 -3.62
N GLY A 317 -17.87 -2.47 -3.03
CA GLY A 317 -18.83 -3.55 -2.80
C GLY A 317 -19.16 -3.72 -1.33
N ASP A 318 -19.76 -4.85 -0.97
CA ASP A 318 -20.14 -5.20 0.41
C ASP A 318 -18.93 -5.65 1.26
N VAL A 319 -17.88 -4.83 1.29
CA VAL A 319 -16.62 -5.10 2.00
C VAL A 319 -16.42 -4.05 3.09
N THR A 320 -16.35 -4.51 4.34
CA THR A 320 -16.22 -3.67 5.54
C THR A 320 -15.10 -4.17 6.44
N PHE A 321 -14.64 -3.31 7.34
CA PHE A 321 -13.69 -3.68 8.40
C PHE A 321 -14.04 -2.96 9.70
N ASP A 322 -14.17 -3.72 10.78
CA ASP A 322 -14.37 -3.20 12.13
C ASP A 322 -12.99 -2.99 12.78
N LEU A 323 -12.60 -1.74 12.99
CA LEU A 323 -11.29 -1.38 13.57
C LEU A 323 -11.22 -1.71 15.06
N SER A 324 -12.35 -1.76 15.76
CA SER A 324 -12.39 -2.08 17.19
C SER A 324 -12.23 -3.58 17.43
N ARG A 325 -12.92 -4.38 16.63
CA ARG A 325 -12.89 -5.85 16.70
C ARG A 325 -11.75 -6.44 15.88
N ARG A 326 -11.19 -5.67 14.95
CA ARG A 326 -10.20 -6.09 13.94
C ARG A 326 -10.72 -7.25 13.10
N VAL A 327 -11.92 -7.07 12.57
CA VAL A 327 -12.62 -8.11 11.80
C VAL A 327 -12.96 -7.58 10.42
N HIS A 328 -12.50 -8.31 9.41
CA HIS A 328 -12.86 -8.09 8.02
C HIS A 328 -14.22 -8.74 7.71
N ALA A 329 -14.99 -8.17 6.79
CA ALA A 329 -16.33 -8.66 6.41
C ALA A 329 -16.36 -10.13 5.95
N LEU A 330 -15.28 -10.61 5.34
CA LEU A 330 -15.13 -12.01 4.90
C LEU A 330 -14.91 -13.00 6.06
N GLY A 331 -14.54 -12.54 7.25
CA GLY A 331 -14.35 -13.40 8.40
C GLY A 331 -13.36 -12.86 9.43
N ALA A 332 -13.52 -13.33 10.67
CA ALA A 332 -12.55 -13.12 11.72
C ALA A 332 -11.27 -13.95 11.47
N PRO A 333 -10.11 -13.49 11.98
CA PRO A 333 -8.88 -14.27 11.94
C PRO A 333 -9.03 -15.57 12.75
N TYR A 334 -8.23 -16.57 12.38
CA TYR A 334 -8.18 -17.82 13.11
C TYR A 334 -7.67 -17.60 14.53
N HIS A 335 -8.24 -18.31 15.49
CA HIS A 335 -7.79 -18.21 16.87
C HIS A 335 -6.34 -18.69 17.04
N LYS A 336 -5.98 -19.77 16.34
CA LYS A 336 -4.65 -20.37 16.40
C LYS A 336 -4.29 -20.97 15.04
N LEU A 337 -3.05 -20.77 14.61
CA LEU A 337 -2.49 -21.33 13.38
C LEU A 337 -1.09 -21.87 13.65
N GLU A 338 -0.75 -22.99 13.01
CA GLU A 338 0.62 -23.47 12.91
C GLU A 338 1.10 -23.20 11.49
N ARG A 339 2.08 -22.31 11.37
CA ARG A 339 2.66 -21.89 10.09
C ARG A 339 4.06 -22.47 9.98
N ASP A 340 4.44 -22.83 8.76
CA ASP A 340 5.80 -23.24 8.45
C ASP A 340 6.26 -22.65 7.11
N TYR A 341 7.57 -22.76 6.89
CA TYR A 341 8.26 -22.35 5.69
C TYR A 341 8.96 -23.55 5.03
N SER A 342 8.38 -24.75 5.18
CA SER A 342 8.91 -25.98 4.60
C SER A 342 9.04 -25.87 3.08
N ALA A 343 8.14 -25.10 2.44
CA ALA A 343 8.19 -24.79 1.01
C ALA A 343 9.47 -24.05 0.56
N LEU A 344 10.22 -23.45 1.49
CA LEU A 344 11.50 -22.79 1.19
C LEU A 344 12.72 -23.71 1.36
N HIS A 345 12.51 -24.96 1.80
CA HIS A 345 13.60 -25.94 1.85
C HIS A 345 13.89 -26.46 0.45
N LEU A 346 15.17 -26.50 0.10
CA LEU A 346 15.59 -27.04 -1.19
C LEU A 346 15.54 -28.58 -1.19
N PRO A 347 15.46 -29.22 -2.37
CA PRO A 347 15.55 -30.67 -2.47
C PRO A 347 16.83 -31.23 -1.83
N ALA A 348 16.76 -32.43 -1.26
CA ALA A 348 17.92 -33.10 -0.70
C ALA A 348 19.03 -33.25 -1.76
N GLY A 349 20.27 -32.91 -1.40
CA GLY A 349 21.42 -32.96 -2.30
C GLY A 349 21.64 -31.69 -3.12
N ALA A 350 20.64 -30.80 -3.24
CA ALA A 350 20.80 -29.55 -3.97
C ALA A 350 21.79 -28.59 -3.28
N GLY A 351 22.52 -27.82 -4.10
CA GLY A 351 23.41 -26.77 -3.63
C GLY A 351 22.63 -25.59 -3.05
N ASN A 352 23.33 -24.74 -2.30
CA ASN A 352 22.71 -23.52 -1.76
C ASN A 352 22.25 -22.61 -2.91
N LEU A 353 21.07 -22.01 -2.75
CA LEU A 353 20.54 -21.03 -3.68
C LEU A 353 20.50 -19.66 -2.98
N PHE A 354 21.27 -18.71 -3.49
CA PHE A 354 21.26 -17.33 -3.02
C PHE A 354 20.36 -16.51 -3.93
N LEU A 355 19.36 -15.86 -3.35
CA LEU A 355 18.42 -15.01 -4.06
C LEU A 355 18.66 -13.57 -3.63
N THR A 356 19.06 -12.72 -4.56
CA THR A 356 19.39 -11.30 -4.29
C THR A 356 18.58 -10.37 -5.18
N SER A 357 18.33 -9.16 -4.69
CA SER A 357 17.72 -8.09 -5.48
C SER A 357 18.74 -7.47 -6.45
N ASP A 358 19.11 -6.20 -6.30
CA ASP A 358 20.18 -5.58 -7.09
C ASP A 358 21.51 -5.63 -6.34
N LEU A 359 22.26 -6.71 -6.53
CA LEU A 359 23.54 -6.92 -5.85
C LEU A 359 24.59 -5.86 -6.21
N LEU A 360 24.53 -5.24 -7.40
CA LEU A 360 25.50 -4.20 -7.78
C LEU A 360 25.28 -2.89 -7.01
N ALA A 361 24.01 -2.52 -6.80
CA ALA A 361 23.60 -1.34 -6.04
C ALA A 361 23.52 -1.59 -4.52
N SER A 362 23.63 -2.85 -4.08
CA SER A 362 23.44 -3.24 -2.69
C SER A 362 24.61 -2.87 -1.77
N GLU A 363 24.29 -2.36 -0.58
CA GLU A 363 25.25 -2.18 0.53
C GLU A 363 25.77 -3.53 1.06
N ALA A 364 25.02 -4.62 0.82
CA ALA A 364 25.36 -5.98 1.24
C ALA A 364 26.24 -6.73 0.23
N ARG A 365 26.63 -6.12 -0.88
CA ARG A 365 27.29 -6.78 -2.00
C ARG A 365 28.48 -7.63 -1.58
N ASP A 366 29.43 -7.01 -0.90
CA ASP A 366 30.69 -7.67 -0.56
C ASP A 366 30.46 -8.80 0.45
N SER A 367 29.54 -8.63 1.40
CA SER A 367 29.23 -9.66 2.40
C SER A 367 28.50 -10.85 1.77
N LEU A 368 27.59 -10.61 0.81
CA LEU A 368 26.86 -11.65 0.09
C LEU A 368 27.76 -12.42 -0.89
N LEU A 369 28.60 -11.71 -1.67
CA LEU A 369 29.57 -12.35 -2.56
C LEU A 369 30.56 -13.22 -1.79
N ASN A 370 31.07 -12.74 -0.65
CA ASN A 370 31.93 -13.54 0.20
C ASN A 370 31.22 -14.78 0.76
N GLN A 371 29.97 -14.67 1.22
CA GLN A 371 29.17 -15.82 1.66
C GLN A 371 29.01 -16.86 0.54
N PHE A 372 28.69 -16.41 -0.67
CA PHE A 372 28.56 -17.27 -1.84
C PHE A 372 29.88 -17.96 -2.21
N ILE A 373 31.00 -17.24 -2.22
CA ILE A 373 32.34 -17.80 -2.45
C ILE A 373 32.66 -18.89 -1.42
N GLN A 374 32.35 -18.65 -0.14
CA GLN A 374 32.58 -19.65 0.92
C GLN A 374 31.75 -20.92 0.70
N ARG A 375 30.50 -20.81 0.21
CA ARG A 375 29.71 -22.00 -0.18
C ARG A 375 30.26 -22.70 -1.43
N SER A 376 30.91 -21.95 -2.30
CA SER A 376 31.44 -22.42 -3.57
C SER A 376 32.88 -22.93 -3.51
N GLY A 377 33.40 -23.29 -2.33
CA GLY A 377 34.77 -23.81 -2.17
C GLY A 377 35.79 -22.84 -1.58
N GLY A 378 35.35 -21.67 -1.10
CA GLY A 378 36.21 -20.71 -0.40
C GLY A 378 37.29 -20.12 -1.31
N SER A 379 38.54 -20.10 -0.83
CA SER A 379 39.67 -19.57 -1.60
C SER A 379 39.98 -20.33 -2.89
N ASN A 380 39.46 -21.56 -3.03
CA ASN A 380 39.64 -22.40 -4.22
C ASN A 380 38.43 -22.35 -5.15
N ALA A 381 37.47 -21.45 -4.89
CA ALA A 381 36.28 -21.35 -5.70
C ALA A 381 36.63 -20.96 -7.15
N LYS A 382 35.91 -21.57 -8.09
CA LYS A 382 35.89 -21.21 -9.50
C LYS A 382 34.46 -20.86 -9.87
N ILE A 383 34.19 -19.60 -10.17
CA ILE A 383 32.83 -19.09 -10.34
C ILE A 383 32.54 -18.81 -11.82
N LEU A 384 31.48 -19.42 -12.34
CA LEU A 384 30.93 -19.05 -13.65
C LEU A 384 29.91 -17.94 -13.45
N ILE A 385 30.03 -16.84 -14.20
CA ILE A 385 29.15 -15.69 -14.16
C ILE A 385 28.40 -15.60 -15.48
N LEU A 386 27.08 -15.69 -15.43
CA LEU A 386 26.17 -15.67 -16.57
C LEU A 386 25.28 -14.44 -16.49
N ALA A 387 25.24 -13.64 -17.56
CA ALA A 387 24.39 -12.47 -17.66
C ALA A 387 23.45 -12.51 -18.87
N ASP A 388 22.21 -12.02 -18.69
CA ASP A 388 21.22 -11.89 -19.76
C ASP A 388 20.15 -10.82 -19.45
N GLY A 389 19.25 -10.53 -20.38
CA GLY A 389 18.09 -9.65 -20.15
C GLY A 389 18.45 -8.17 -19.96
N TYR A 390 19.67 -7.76 -20.31
CA TYR A 390 20.12 -6.36 -20.37
C TYR A 390 19.82 -5.75 -21.75
N SER A 391 20.10 -4.46 -21.96
CA SER A 391 19.76 -3.75 -23.22
C SER A 391 20.49 -4.33 -24.44
N SER A 392 21.64 -4.95 -24.22
CA SER A 392 22.41 -5.63 -25.27
C SER A 392 23.28 -6.75 -24.69
N ARG A 393 23.73 -7.65 -25.57
CA ARG A 393 24.73 -8.67 -25.23
C ARG A 393 26.02 -8.06 -24.67
N GLN A 394 26.46 -6.94 -25.22
CA GLN A 394 27.66 -6.23 -24.76
C GLN A 394 27.50 -5.69 -23.33
N GLU A 395 26.32 -5.18 -23.00
CA GLU A 395 26.01 -4.76 -21.63
C GLU A 395 25.99 -5.97 -20.68
N ALA A 396 25.35 -7.08 -21.07
CA ALA A 396 25.38 -8.31 -20.28
C ALA A 396 26.82 -8.79 -19.99
N GLU A 397 27.69 -8.81 -21.01
CA GLU A 397 29.11 -9.15 -20.85
C GLU A 397 29.86 -8.17 -19.94
N THR A 398 29.51 -6.88 -20.00
CA THR A 398 30.08 -5.85 -19.13
C THR A 398 29.69 -6.08 -17.68
N ILE A 399 28.41 -6.32 -17.41
CA ILE A 399 27.89 -6.63 -16.07
C ILE A 399 28.52 -7.92 -15.52
N ALA A 400 28.64 -8.97 -16.33
CA ALA A 400 29.31 -10.21 -15.91
C ALA A 400 30.78 -9.96 -15.54
N ALA A 401 31.48 -9.14 -16.33
CA ALA A 401 32.86 -8.77 -16.07
C ALA A 401 33.01 -7.85 -14.83
N GLU A 402 32.00 -7.06 -14.49
CA GLU A 402 31.98 -6.28 -13.25
C GLU A 402 31.94 -7.19 -12.03
N PHE A 403 31.04 -8.19 -12.00
CA PHE A 403 31.03 -9.19 -10.93
C PHE A 403 32.36 -9.95 -10.83
N ALA A 404 32.96 -10.33 -11.96
CA ALA A 404 34.26 -10.99 -11.99
C ALA A 404 35.35 -10.19 -11.27
N LYS A 405 35.41 -8.86 -11.50
CA LYS A 405 36.38 -7.97 -10.85
C LYS A 405 36.22 -7.85 -9.33
N MET A 406 35.01 -8.11 -8.82
CA MET A 406 34.69 -7.99 -7.40
C MET A 406 34.98 -9.26 -6.60
N MET A 407 35.21 -10.39 -7.26
CA MET A 407 35.45 -11.67 -6.60
C MET A 407 36.96 -11.97 -6.54
N PRO A 408 37.55 -12.19 -5.35
CA PRO A 408 38.96 -12.50 -5.20
C PRO A 408 39.25 -14.00 -5.43
N VAL A 409 38.66 -14.60 -6.47
CA VAL A 409 38.79 -16.03 -6.85
C VAL A 409 38.80 -16.18 -8.36
N ASP A 410 39.03 -17.40 -8.86
CA ASP A 410 38.97 -17.68 -10.30
C ASP A 410 37.54 -17.48 -10.81
N THR A 411 37.37 -16.67 -11.85
CA THR A 411 36.04 -16.41 -12.44
C THR A 411 36.05 -16.54 -13.96
N VAL A 412 34.95 -17.03 -14.52
CA VAL A 412 34.68 -17.05 -15.95
C VAL A 412 33.39 -16.28 -16.21
N ALA A 413 33.46 -15.19 -16.98
CA ALA A 413 32.30 -14.36 -17.31
C ALA A 413 31.78 -14.65 -18.72
N SER A 414 30.46 -14.76 -18.88
CA SER A 414 29.82 -15.00 -20.17
C SER A 414 28.40 -14.43 -20.23
N SER A 415 27.89 -14.23 -21.44
CA SER A 415 26.51 -13.84 -21.72
C SER A 415 25.71 -15.04 -22.25
N LEU A 416 24.43 -15.10 -21.89
CA LEU A 416 23.48 -16.04 -22.49
C LEU A 416 22.89 -15.47 -23.79
N PRO A 417 22.35 -16.33 -24.69
CA PRO A 417 22.36 -17.79 -24.62
C PRO A 417 23.73 -18.41 -24.94
N ILE A 418 24.03 -19.53 -24.28
CA ILE A 418 25.24 -20.35 -24.53
C ILE A 418 24.82 -21.71 -25.10
N GLN A 419 25.52 -22.18 -26.13
CA GLN A 419 25.27 -23.51 -26.70
C GLN A 419 25.55 -24.62 -25.67
N THR A 420 24.75 -25.68 -25.67
CA THR A 420 24.80 -26.75 -24.66
C THR A 420 26.20 -27.36 -24.47
N ASP A 421 26.95 -27.62 -25.54
CA ASP A 421 28.29 -28.21 -25.43
C ASP A 421 29.33 -27.21 -24.91
N ALA A 422 29.19 -25.92 -25.25
CA ALA A 422 30.00 -24.86 -24.66
C ALA A 422 29.70 -24.72 -23.15
N LEU A 423 28.43 -24.82 -22.76
CA LEU A 423 28.04 -24.76 -21.34
C LEU A 423 28.61 -25.94 -20.55
N LYS A 424 28.57 -27.17 -21.10
CA LYS A 424 29.22 -28.33 -20.48
C LYS A 424 30.72 -28.11 -20.27
N SER A 425 31.41 -27.56 -21.28
CA SER A 425 32.84 -27.26 -21.17
C SER A 425 33.10 -26.19 -20.11
N LEU A 426 32.26 -25.16 -20.05
CA LEU A 426 32.39 -24.06 -19.09
C LEU A 426 32.13 -24.51 -17.65
N THR A 427 31.31 -25.55 -17.45
CA THR A 427 30.89 -26.01 -16.12
C THR A 427 31.71 -27.18 -15.58
N ALA A 428 32.66 -27.73 -16.36
CA ALA A 428 33.42 -28.93 -16.01
C ALA A 428 34.30 -28.81 -14.75
N ASP A 429 34.75 -27.60 -14.40
CA ASP A 429 35.68 -27.32 -13.30
C ASP A 429 35.21 -26.10 -12.48
N ILE A 430 33.90 -25.86 -12.47
CA ILE A 430 33.27 -24.75 -11.74
C ILE A 430 32.72 -25.27 -10.41
N SER A 431 32.83 -24.46 -9.37
CA SER A 431 32.37 -24.78 -8.02
C SER A 431 31.25 -23.87 -7.52
N GLY A 432 30.81 -22.89 -8.34
CA GLY A 432 29.60 -22.10 -8.12
C GLY A 432 29.20 -21.29 -9.36
N ILE A 433 27.91 -20.97 -9.50
CA ILE A 433 27.41 -20.15 -10.62
C ILE A 433 26.72 -18.89 -10.11
N LEU A 434 27.08 -17.72 -10.64
CA LEU A 434 26.30 -16.49 -10.50
C LEU A 434 25.51 -16.24 -11.78
N ILE A 435 24.20 -16.06 -11.66
CA ILE A 435 23.30 -15.70 -12.75
C ILE A 435 22.73 -14.31 -12.45
N THR A 436 22.85 -13.38 -13.39
CA THR A 436 22.29 -12.04 -13.26
C THR A 436 21.45 -11.69 -14.47
N ILE A 437 20.19 -11.34 -14.24
CA ILE A 437 19.24 -11.03 -15.32
C ILE A 437 18.59 -9.68 -15.05
N GLY A 438 18.72 -8.74 -15.99
CA GLY A 438 18.11 -7.41 -15.88
C GLY A 438 16.58 -7.48 -15.92
N ALA A 439 16.04 -7.82 -17.10
CA ALA A 439 14.62 -7.99 -17.37
C ALA A 439 14.27 -9.47 -17.63
N PRO A 440 13.59 -10.16 -16.69
CA PRO A 440 13.27 -11.59 -16.82
C PRO A 440 12.31 -11.91 -17.98
N GLU A 441 11.50 -10.95 -18.42
CA GLU A 441 10.61 -11.08 -19.56
C GLU A 441 11.32 -11.11 -20.93
N LYS A 442 12.60 -10.71 -21.00
CA LYS A 442 13.35 -10.59 -22.27
C LYS A 442 14.16 -11.83 -22.64
N ILE A 443 14.20 -12.86 -21.79
CA ILE A 443 15.11 -14.00 -21.97
C ILE A 443 14.37 -15.27 -22.42
N ASP A 444 15.08 -16.14 -23.13
CA ASP A 444 14.65 -17.51 -23.32
C ASP A 444 15.07 -18.35 -22.09
N ARG A 445 14.13 -18.55 -21.17
CA ARG A 445 14.34 -19.31 -19.93
C ARG A 445 14.77 -20.76 -20.17
N SER A 446 14.48 -21.35 -21.34
CA SER A 446 14.87 -22.74 -21.64
C SER A 446 16.39 -22.92 -21.66
N THR A 447 17.14 -21.84 -21.87
CA THR A 447 18.61 -21.81 -21.85
C THR A 447 19.19 -22.06 -20.45
N LEU A 448 18.41 -21.87 -19.39
CA LEU A 448 18.82 -22.09 -18.00
C LEU A 448 18.54 -23.52 -17.51
N ALA A 449 17.74 -24.31 -18.24
CA ALA A 449 17.36 -25.66 -17.83
C ALA A 449 18.56 -26.59 -17.51
N PRO A 450 19.69 -26.56 -18.24
CA PRO A 450 20.85 -27.40 -17.89
C PRO A 450 21.47 -27.07 -16.52
N LEU A 451 21.30 -25.84 -16.03
CA LEU A 451 21.86 -25.40 -14.74
C LEU A 451 21.11 -26.03 -13.56
N GLU A 452 19.85 -26.40 -13.73
CA GLU A 452 19.06 -27.06 -12.69
C GLU A 452 19.69 -28.39 -12.28
N ALA A 453 20.18 -29.18 -13.25
CA ALA A 453 20.81 -30.46 -12.97
C ALA A 453 22.09 -30.30 -12.14
N LEU A 454 22.91 -29.29 -12.46
CA LEU A 454 24.13 -28.97 -11.71
C LEU A 454 23.79 -28.53 -10.28
N TRP A 455 22.78 -27.66 -10.14
CA TRP A 455 22.31 -27.20 -8.84
C TRP A 455 21.78 -28.36 -7.99
N ARG A 456 20.96 -29.25 -8.56
CA ARG A 456 20.44 -30.44 -7.88
C ARG A 456 21.53 -31.42 -7.45
N ASP A 457 22.68 -31.43 -8.13
CA ASP A 457 23.86 -32.24 -7.79
C ASP A 457 24.80 -31.56 -6.78
N GLY A 458 24.36 -30.46 -6.16
CA GLY A 458 25.07 -29.83 -5.05
C GLY A 458 25.80 -28.54 -5.40
N LEU A 459 25.81 -28.11 -6.67
CA LEU A 459 26.49 -26.88 -7.08
C LEU A 459 25.75 -25.64 -6.54
N PRO A 460 26.39 -24.76 -5.75
CA PRO A 460 25.77 -23.52 -5.31
C PRO A 460 25.50 -22.56 -6.47
N ILE A 461 24.33 -21.91 -6.44
CA ILE A 461 23.96 -20.88 -7.41
C ILE A 461 23.55 -19.59 -6.69
N LEU A 462 24.02 -18.44 -7.18
CA LEU A 462 23.52 -17.11 -6.84
C LEU A 462 22.70 -16.58 -8.00
N CYS A 463 21.43 -16.27 -7.75
CA CYS A 463 20.52 -15.64 -8.70
C CYS A 463 20.27 -14.20 -8.28
N ASN A 464 20.67 -13.26 -9.15
CA ASN A 464 20.57 -11.82 -8.95
C ASN A 464 19.48 -11.19 -9.82
N GLN A 465 18.72 -10.24 -9.25
CA GLN A 465 17.65 -9.50 -9.89
C GLN A 465 16.60 -10.41 -10.53
N GLY A 466 16.34 -10.25 -11.84
CA GLY A 466 15.37 -11.06 -12.59
C GLY A 466 15.67 -12.56 -12.52
N ALA A 467 16.93 -12.96 -12.29
CA ALA A 467 17.28 -14.36 -12.12
C ALA A 467 16.66 -14.92 -10.83
N ALA A 468 16.61 -14.13 -9.76
CA ALA A 468 15.96 -14.53 -8.51
C ALA A 468 14.45 -14.70 -8.72
N GLU A 469 13.81 -13.78 -9.44
CA GLU A 469 12.35 -13.78 -9.68
C GLU A 469 11.91 -15.03 -10.45
N ILE A 470 12.63 -15.39 -11.51
CA ILE A 470 12.29 -16.56 -12.31
C ILE A 470 12.61 -17.89 -11.62
N THR A 471 13.31 -17.93 -10.48
CA THR A 471 13.51 -19.20 -9.75
C THR A 471 12.22 -19.74 -9.14
N GLY A 472 11.22 -18.87 -8.90
CA GLY A 472 9.92 -19.26 -8.39
C GLY A 472 9.10 -20.10 -9.36
N ALA A 473 7.93 -20.55 -8.91
CA ALA A 473 6.95 -21.24 -9.74
C ALA A 473 6.37 -20.31 -10.83
N TYR A 474 6.22 -19.02 -10.51
CA TYR A 474 5.71 -17.98 -11.37
C TYR A 474 6.42 -16.66 -11.10
N PHE A 475 6.40 -15.74 -12.08
CA PHE A 475 6.81 -14.36 -11.90
C PHE A 475 5.92 -13.41 -12.71
N THR A 476 6.00 -12.13 -12.36
CA THR A 476 5.38 -11.02 -13.10
C THR A 476 6.47 -10.21 -13.80
N PRO A 477 6.31 -9.87 -15.09
CA PRO A 477 7.23 -8.96 -15.79
C PRO A 477 7.49 -7.66 -15.02
N LYS A 478 8.70 -7.12 -15.14
CA LYS A 478 9.05 -5.85 -14.47
C LYS A 478 8.42 -4.64 -15.17
N THR A 479 8.24 -4.75 -16.47
CA THR A 479 7.67 -3.70 -17.31
C THR A 479 6.38 -4.17 -17.97
N GLY A 480 5.45 -3.24 -18.14
CA GLY A 480 4.23 -3.42 -18.93
C GLY A 480 4.26 -2.54 -20.18
N ILE A 481 3.33 -2.77 -21.11
CA ILE A 481 3.12 -1.86 -22.25
C ILE A 481 2.55 -0.55 -21.71
N SER A 482 3.12 0.58 -22.13
CA SER A 482 2.62 1.91 -21.76
C SER A 482 1.16 2.09 -22.20
N PRO A 483 0.33 2.90 -21.51
CA PRO A 483 -1.08 3.08 -21.85
C PRO A 483 -1.35 3.56 -23.29
N ASP A 484 -0.39 4.27 -23.90
CA ASP A 484 -0.43 4.74 -25.28
C ASP A 484 0.10 3.70 -26.31
N GLY A 485 0.63 2.58 -25.83
CA GLY A 485 1.20 1.52 -26.66
C GLY A 485 2.55 1.86 -27.30
N GLU A 486 3.17 2.99 -26.94
CA GLU A 486 4.40 3.48 -27.57
C GLU A 486 5.70 3.03 -26.87
N GLY A 487 5.62 2.30 -25.76
CA GLY A 487 6.80 1.86 -25.03
C GLY A 487 6.55 0.85 -23.91
N MET A 488 7.59 0.60 -23.12
CA MET A 488 7.52 -0.17 -21.88
C MET A 488 7.68 0.78 -20.69
N GLU A 489 6.79 0.67 -19.70
CA GLU A 489 6.79 1.46 -18.48
C GLU A 489 6.79 0.55 -17.24
N PRO A 490 7.21 1.06 -16.06
CA PRO A 490 6.98 0.37 -14.80
C PRO A 490 5.52 -0.03 -14.66
N VAL A 491 5.28 -1.25 -14.21
CA VAL A 491 3.93 -1.78 -14.04
C VAL A 491 3.14 -0.93 -13.05
N SER A 492 1.94 -0.50 -13.46
CA SER A 492 1.05 0.31 -12.63
C SER A 492 0.62 -0.45 -11.36
N PRO A 493 0.74 0.16 -10.15
CA PRO A 493 0.20 -0.40 -8.91
C PRO A 493 -1.31 -0.73 -9.02
N LEU A 494 -2.06 0.10 -9.75
CA LEU A 494 -3.49 -0.10 -9.98
C LEU A 494 -3.80 -1.45 -10.64
N LEU A 495 -3.06 -1.79 -11.71
CA LEU A 495 -3.24 -3.09 -12.39
C LEU A 495 -2.89 -4.25 -11.45
N ALA A 496 -1.88 -4.07 -10.61
CA ALA A 496 -1.49 -5.04 -9.60
C ALA A 496 -2.62 -5.29 -8.59
N MET A 497 -3.24 -4.22 -8.09
CA MET A 497 -4.32 -4.29 -7.10
C MET A 497 -5.67 -4.72 -7.69
N ARG A 498 -5.78 -4.78 -9.02
CA ARG A 498 -6.88 -5.41 -9.77
C ARG A 498 -6.60 -6.84 -10.16
N GLY A 499 -5.40 -7.37 -9.88
CA GLY A 499 -5.03 -8.70 -10.30
C GLY A 499 -4.93 -8.86 -11.81
N GLU A 500 -4.63 -7.77 -12.53
CA GLU A 500 -4.64 -7.71 -13.99
C GLU A 500 -3.23 -7.85 -14.59
N LEU A 501 -2.22 -8.14 -13.76
CA LEU A 501 -0.85 -8.34 -14.24
C LEU A 501 -0.69 -9.70 -14.88
N GLU A 502 0.08 -9.74 -15.96
CA GLU A 502 0.52 -10.99 -16.56
C GLU A 502 1.34 -11.81 -15.55
N ILE A 503 1.03 -13.10 -15.48
CA ILE A 503 1.75 -14.08 -14.67
C ILE A 503 2.33 -15.12 -15.63
N LEU A 504 3.66 -15.25 -15.61
CA LEU A 504 4.38 -16.18 -16.47
C LEU A 504 4.98 -17.32 -15.64
N PRO A 505 5.09 -18.54 -16.21
CA PRO A 505 5.75 -19.66 -15.53
C PRO A 505 7.22 -19.35 -15.19
N GLY A 506 7.66 -19.58 -13.97
CA GLY A 506 9.08 -19.54 -13.63
C GLY A 506 9.78 -20.86 -13.94
N LEU A 507 10.99 -21.02 -13.42
CA LEU A 507 11.79 -22.23 -13.49
C LEU A 507 11.34 -23.30 -12.47
N GLY A 508 10.64 -22.89 -11.40
CA GLY A 508 10.14 -23.81 -10.38
C GLY A 508 11.21 -24.44 -9.49
N TRP A 509 12.37 -23.78 -9.34
CA TRP A 509 13.44 -24.22 -8.42
C TRP A 509 13.07 -23.95 -6.96
N VAL A 510 12.30 -22.89 -6.73
CA VAL A 510 11.74 -22.52 -5.42
C VAL A 510 10.24 -22.78 -5.43
N ASN A 511 9.74 -23.49 -4.42
CA ASN A 511 8.30 -23.75 -4.24
C ASN A 511 7.61 -22.51 -3.61
N GLY A 512 7.59 -21.43 -4.38
CA GLY A 512 7.11 -20.11 -4.00
C GLY A 512 7.36 -19.13 -5.14
N PHE A 513 7.29 -17.85 -4.87
CA PHE A 513 7.67 -16.81 -5.83
C PHE A 513 8.48 -15.72 -5.15
N VAL A 514 9.27 -15.02 -5.96
CA VAL A 514 10.24 -14.03 -5.50
C VAL A 514 10.01 -12.75 -6.29
N VAL A 515 9.89 -11.63 -5.59
CA VAL A 515 9.85 -10.28 -6.17
C VAL A 515 11.01 -9.49 -5.58
N THR A 516 11.85 -8.90 -6.43
CA THR A 516 13.02 -8.13 -5.99
C THR A 516 12.74 -6.64 -5.90
N ASN A 517 13.55 -5.90 -5.12
CA ASN A 517 13.45 -4.45 -4.95
C ASN A 517 12.04 -3.96 -4.52
N ILE A 518 11.38 -4.70 -3.62
CA ILE A 518 9.95 -4.43 -3.34
C ILE A 518 9.67 -3.06 -2.72
N LEU A 519 10.64 -2.46 -2.02
CA LEU A 519 10.51 -1.10 -1.48
C LEU A 519 11.11 -0.07 -2.44
N GLU A 520 12.28 -0.37 -3.01
CA GLU A 520 13.05 0.53 -3.86
C GLU A 520 12.34 0.83 -5.19
N GLU A 521 11.69 -0.18 -5.77
CA GLU A 521 10.92 -0.08 -7.01
C GLU A 521 9.40 -0.08 -6.76
N ARG A 522 8.97 0.00 -5.49
CA ARG A 522 7.55 0.02 -5.08
C ARG A 522 6.76 -1.20 -5.60
N ARG A 523 7.38 -2.37 -5.63
CA ARG A 523 6.85 -3.58 -6.28
C ARG A 523 5.99 -4.47 -5.38
N PHE A 524 5.46 -3.90 -4.29
CA PHE A 524 4.62 -4.65 -3.37
C PHE A 524 3.29 -5.08 -4.00
N GLY A 525 2.74 -4.30 -4.94
CA GLY A 525 1.56 -4.69 -5.71
C GLY A 525 1.77 -5.99 -6.50
N GLN A 526 2.94 -6.18 -7.13
CA GLN A 526 3.28 -7.43 -7.85
C GLN A 526 3.34 -8.62 -6.91
N LEU A 527 3.86 -8.43 -5.69
CA LEU A 527 3.89 -9.47 -4.66
C LEU A 527 2.47 -9.90 -4.28
N ILE A 528 1.56 -8.93 -4.07
CA ILE A 528 0.15 -9.21 -3.78
C ILE A 528 -0.53 -9.91 -4.95
N ASN A 529 -0.30 -9.44 -6.19
CA ASN A 529 -0.89 -10.01 -7.40
C ASN A 529 -0.53 -11.51 -7.54
N LEU A 530 0.75 -11.87 -7.35
CA LEU A 530 1.19 -13.26 -7.39
C LEU A 530 0.57 -14.08 -6.25
N ALA A 531 0.59 -13.55 -5.02
CA ALA A 531 0.03 -14.24 -3.86
C ALA A 531 -1.46 -14.50 -3.99
N TYR A 532 -2.21 -13.55 -4.54
CA TYR A 532 -3.65 -13.71 -4.71
C TYR A 532 -4.01 -14.80 -5.72
N HIS A 533 -3.25 -14.91 -6.82
CA HIS A 533 -3.50 -15.93 -7.85
C HIS A 533 -2.97 -17.32 -7.48
N HIS A 534 -1.98 -17.38 -6.58
CA HIS A 534 -1.38 -18.62 -6.08
C HIS A 534 -1.32 -18.61 -4.54
N PRO A 535 -2.48 -18.61 -3.85
CA PRO A 535 -2.52 -18.46 -2.39
C PRO A 535 -1.98 -19.68 -1.64
N ASP A 536 -1.79 -20.80 -2.34
CA ASP A 536 -1.15 -22.01 -1.85
C ASP A 536 0.38 -21.88 -1.70
N LEU A 537 0.97 -20.86 -2.34
CA LEU A 537 2.41 -20.62 -2.38
C LEU A 537 2.83 -19.43 -1.49
N LEU A 538 4.09 -19.47 -1.03
CA LEU A 538 4.70 -18.37 -0.29
C LEU A 538 5.21 -17.29 -1.23
N ALA A 539 4.94 -16.04 -0.85
CA ALA A 539 5.39 -14.83 -1.54
C ALA A 539 6.64 -14.25 -0.87
N LEU A 540 7.79 -14.22 -1.54
CA LEU A 540 8.99 -13.59 -1.01
C LEU A 540 9.21 -12.23 -1.65
N GLY A 541 9.25 -11.19 -0.84
CA GLY A 541 9.63 -9.85 -1.25
C GLY A 541 11.02 -9.49 -0.76
N LEU A 542 11.99 -9.35 -1.65
CA LEU A 542 13.34 -8.95 -1.31
C LEU A 542 13.46 -7.42 -1.42
N THR A 543 13.94 -6.76 -0.37
CA THR A 543 14.39 -5.36 -0.47
C THR A 543 15.71 -5.27 -1.23
N GLY A 544 16.16 -4.08 -1.60
CA GLY A 544 17.32 -3.88 -2.47
C GLY A 544 18.64 -4.42 -1.91
N SER A 545 18.77 -4.48 -0.59
CA SER A 545 19.87 -5.16 0.11
C SER A 545 19.42 -6.34 0.96
N GLY A 546 18.17 -6.79 0.79
CA GLY A 546 17.66 -8.02 1.37
C GLY A 546 17.95 -9.19 0.45
N ALA A 547 18.30 -10.32 1.03
CA ALA A 547 18.61 -11.53 0.30
C ALA A 547 18.18 -12.77 1.10
N VAL A 548 18.08 -13.90 0.41
CA VAL A 548 17.76 -15.18 1.03
C VAL A 548 18.81 -16.21 0.64
N GLU A 549 19.30 -16.97 1.63
CA GLU A 549 20.06 -18.19 1.41
C GLU A 549 19.13 -19.37 1.66
N LEU A 550 18.72 -20.05 0.59
CA LEU A 550 17.97 -21.29 0.67
C LEU A 550 18.93 -22.48 0.68
N SER A 551 18.58 -23.50 1.48
CA SER A 551 19.33 -24.75 1.59
C SER A 551 18.38 -25.92 1.86
N PRO A 552 18.83 -27.17 1.72
CA PRO A 552 18.01 -28.33 2.08
C PRO A 552 17.66 -28.42 3.57
N SER A 553 18.40 -27.73 4.44
CA SER A 553 18.25 -27.85 5.90
C SER A 553 17.62 -26.63 6.56
N VAL A 554 18.18 -25.43 6.36
CA VAL A 554 17.73 -24.23 7.07
C VAL A 554 17.80 -23.02 6.13
N PRO A 555 16.67 -22.63 5.50
CA PRO A 555 16.60 -21.38 4.77
C PRO A 555 16.68 -20.18 5.75
N ARG A 556 17.32 -19.08 5.32
CA ARG A 556 17.52 -17.88 6.14
C ARG A 556 17.47 -16.58 5.35
N ALA A 557 17.04 -15.51 6.00
CA ALA A 557 17.24 -14.16 5.50
C ALA A 557 18.71 -13.75 5.72
N THR A 558 19.29 -13.06 4.75
CA THR A 558 20.66 -12.54 4.74
C THR A 558 20.70 -11.18 4.03
N GLY A 559 21.88 -10.58 3.93
CA GLY A 559 22.09 -9.22 3.41
C GLY A 559 22.15 -8.16 4.51
N GLU A 560 21.79 -6.93 4.16
CA GLU A 560 21.82 -5.75 5.05
C GLU A 560 20.44 -5.06 5.15
N ASN A 561 19.41 -5.62 4.50
CA ASN A 561 18.02 -5.16 4.61
C ASN A 561 17.04 -6.35 4.66
N ALA A 562 15.76 -6.08 4.91
CA ALA A 562 14.79 -7.10 5.26
C ALA A 562 14.28 -7.93 4.07
N VAL A 563 13.70 -9.09 4.39
CA VAL A 563 12.96 -9.97 3.49
C VAL A 563 11.53 -10.10 3.99
N PHE A 564 10.57 -9.86 3.10
CA PHE A 564 9.16 -10.01 3.38
C PHE A 564 8.69 -11.41 2.99
N VAL A 565 7.78 -11.97 3.77
CA VAL A 565 6.98 -13.13 3.38
C VAL A 565 5.51 -12.76 3.48
N LEU A 566 4.76 -12.81 2.37
CA LEU A 566 3.30 -12.72 2.37
C LEU A 566 2.72 -14.13 2.16
N ASP A 567 1.80 -14.51 3.04
CA ASP A 567 1.28 -15.86 3.16
C ASP A 567 -0.24 -15.83 3.17
N LEU A 568 -0.85 -16.26 2.07
CA LEU A 568 -2.30 -16.24 1.88
C LEU A 568 -2.96 -17.61 2.03
N ARG A 569 -2.21 -18.64 2.48
CA ARG A 569 -2.71 -20.02 2.62
C ARG A 569 -3.91 -20.15 3.57
N TRP A 570 -4.08 -19.18 4.47
CA TRP A 570 -5.19 -19.10 5.43
C TRP A 570 -6.10 -17.89 5.20
N ALA A 571 -5.87 -17.11 4.15
CA ALA A 571 -6.68 -15.94 3.85
C ALA A 571 -8.04 -16.34 3.24
N GLN A 572 -9.07 -15.51 3.47
CA GLN A 572 -10.26 -15.54 2.62
C GLN A 572 -10.09 -14.53 1.48
N LEU A 573 -10.38 -14.96 0.25
CA LEU A 573 -10.23 -14.14 -0.95
C LEU A 573 -11.59 -13.86 -1.59
N ALA A 574 -11.79 -12.64 -2.07
CA ALA A 574 -12.93 -12.24 -2.89
C ALA A 574 -12.52 -11.16 -3.90
N ARG A 575 -13.45 -10.74 -4.76
CA ARG A 575 -13.28 -9.64 -5.70
C ARG A 575 -14.27 -8.53 -5.35
N GLY A 576 -13.81 -7.28 -5.39
CA GLY A 576 -14.70 -6.11 -5.33
C GLY A 576 -15.48 -5.90 -6.62
N GLU A 577 -16.46 -5.00 -6.59
CA GLU A 577 -17.30 -4.61 -7.73
C GLU A 577 -16.49 -4.00 -8.89
N ASN A 578 -15.32 -3.41 -8.58
CA ASN A 578 -14.39 -2.86 -9.56
C ASN A 578 -13.22 -3.83 -9.90
N ASN A 579 -13.38 -5.12 -9.62
CA ASN A 579 -12.37 -6.19 -9.73
C ASN A 579 -11.18 -6.10 -8.77
N GLY A 580 -11.18 -5.17 -7.82
CA GLY A 580 -10.15 -5.07 -6.79
C GLY A 580 -9.97 -6.36 -5.99
N LEU A 581 -8.73 -6.68 -5.66
CA LEU A 581 -8.35 -7.89 -4.89
C LEU A 581 -8.79 -7.75 -3.43
N VAL A 582 -9.79 -8.50 -2.97
CA VAL A 582 -10.18 -8.50 -1.55
C VAL A 582 -9.51 -9.66 -0.84
N ILE A 583 -8.72 -9.36 0.19
CA ILE A 583 -7.95 -10.31 0.99
C ILE A 583 -8.33 -10.08 2.44
N ALA A 584 -8.75 -11.13 3.13
CA ALA A 584 -8.97 -11.11 4.56
C ALA A 584 -8.05 -12.09 5.25
N ASN A 585 -7.38 -11.65 6.30
CA ASN A 585 -6.55 -12.49 7.16
C ASN A 585 -5.35 -13.12 6.43
N GLY A 586 -4.79 -12.43 5.44
CA GLY A 586 -3.45 -12.73 4.95
C GLY A 586 -2.42 -12.45 6.04
N ILE A 587 -1.25 -13.08 5.98
CA ILE A 587 -0.24 -12.91 7.03
C ILE A 587 1.08 -12.48 6.41
N MET A 588 1.63 -11.37 6.92
CA MET A 588 2.91 -10.82 6.51
C MET A 588 3.95 -10.95 7.63
N ASP A 589 5.14 -11.37 7.23
CA ASP A 589 6.33 -11.40 8.07
C ASP A 589 7.44 -10.55 7.45
N VAL A 590 8.24 -9.89 8.29
CA VAL A 590 9.42 -9.11 7.89
C VAL A 590 10.63 -9.70 8.62
N PHE A 591 11.44 -10.46 7.90
CA PHE A 591 12.66 -11.08 8.39
C PHE A 591 13.83 -10.12 8.24
N ALA A 592 14.54 -9.86 9.32
CA ALA A 592 15.82 -9.14 9.27
C ALA A 592 16.97 -10.11 8.95
N PRO A 593 18.12 -9.60 8.46
CA PRO A 593 19.27 -10.45 8.15
C PRO A 593 19.72 -11.32 9.33
N GLY A 594 20.02 -12.59 9.04
CA GLY A 594 20.44 -13.61 10.00
C GLY A 594 19.32 -14.47 10.56
N GLU A 595 18.05 -14.08 10.39
CA GLU A 595 16.91 -14.83 10.89
C GLU A 595 16.59 -16.06 10.05
N LEU A 596 16.13 -17.12 10.73
CA LEU A 596 15.77 -18.40 10.11
C LEU A 596 14.28 -18.43 9.78
N PHE A 597 13.92 -18.99 8.62
CA PHE A 597 12.53 -19.29 8.30
C PHE A 597 12.11 -20.57 9.04
N THR A 598 11.59 -20.41 10.26
CA THR A 598 11.22 -21.51 11.16
C THR A 598 9.72 -21.49 11.44
N SER A 599 9.16 -22.63 11.80
CA SER A 599 7.73 -22.72 12.10
C SER A 599 7.32 -21.78 13.24
N VAL A 600 6.16 -21.16 13.07
CA VAL A 600 5.59 -20.19 14.02
C VAL A 600 4.20 -20.63 14.42
N VAL A 601 3.96 -20.68 15.72
CA VAL A 601 2.61 -20.80 16.26
C VAL A 601 2.05 -19.41 16.48
N VAL A 602 0.95 -19.14 15.78
CA VAL A 602 0.18 -17.92 15.90
C VAL A 602 -1.00 -18.21 16.82
N ASP A 603 -1.21 -17.38 17.85
CA ASP A 603 -2.30 -17.55 18.80
C ASP A 603 -2.74 -16.18 19.33
N VAL A 604 -4.02 -15.85 19.15
CA VAL A 604 -4.60 -14.58 19.60
C VAL A 604 -4.53 -14.39 21.12
N ASN A 605 -4.48 -15.48 21.89
CA ASN A 605 -4.44 -15.43 23.36
C ASN A 605 -3.02 -15.47 23.93
N ARG A 606 -1.98 -15.52 23.10
CA ARG A 606 -0.60 -15.54 23.58
C ARG A 606 -0.25 -14.23 24.28
N THR A 607 0.46 -14.30 25.41
CA THR A 607 1.08 -13.11 26.00
C THR A 607 2.42 -12.86 25.29
N PRO A 608 2.58 -11.76 24.54
CA PRO A 608 3.83 -11.46 23.87
C PRO A 608 4.91 -11.06 24.88
N ARG A 609 6.16 -11.40 24.59
CA ARG A 609 7.32 -10.87 25.31
C ARG A 609 7.90 -9.73 24.49
N ARG A 610 7.60 -8.49 24.90
CA ARG A 610 8.20 -7.30 24.30
C ARG A 610 9.67 -7.22 24.69
N LEU A 611 10.59 -7.16 23.72
CA LEU A 611 11.98 -6.81 24.00
C LEU A 611 12.13 -5.30 24.13
N ALA A 612 13.22 -4.86 24.75
CA ALA A 612 13.48 -3.44 24.95
C ALA A 612 13.59 -2.73 23.59
N THR A 613 12.77 -1.68 23.40
CA THR A 613 12.90 -0.78 22.26
C THR A 613 14.27 -0.09 22.33
N PRO A 614 15.06 -0.05 21.24
CA PRO A 614 16.34 0.64 21.22
C PRO A 614 16.15 2.10 21.63
N VAL A 615 17.12 2.65 22.35
CA VAL A 615 17.11 4.08 22.66
C VAL A 615 17.81 4.79 21.49
N ILE A 616 17.07 5.60 20.75
CA ILE A 616 17.68 6.51 19.78
C ILE A 616 18.37 7.60 20.58
N VAL A 617 19.70 7.63 20.56
CA VAL A 617 20.45 8.79 21.08
C VAL A 617 20.34 9.88 20.03
N THR A 618 19.32 10.73 20.13
CA THR A 618 19.25 11.94 19.32
C THR A 618 20.48 12.78 19.65
N PRO A 619 21.28 13.23 18.67
CA PRO A 619 22.34 14.21 18.96
C PRO A 619 21.68 15.41 19.63
N THR A 620 22.09 15.72 20.86
CA THR A 620 21.62 16.89 21.59
C THR A 620 21.72 18.10 20.67
N ALA A 621 20.62 18.81 20.45
CA ALA A 621 20.62 20.06 19.73
C ALA A 621 21.75 20.93 20.29
N THR A 622 22.73 21.27 19.45
CA THR A 622 23.78 22.21 19.81
C THR A 622 23.08 23.47 20.33
N PRO A 623 23.32 23.91 21.57
CA PRO A 623 22.68 25.11 22.07
C PRO A 623 23.00 26.26 21.10
N PRO A 624 22.02 27.14 20.80
CA PRO A 624 22.28 28.29 19.95
C PRO A 624 23.47 29.06 20.54
N PRO A 625 24.41 29.56 19.71
CA PRO A 625 25.59 30.23 20.21
C PRO A 625 25.16 31.39 21.11
N THR A 626 25.54 31.30 22.38
CA THR A 626 25.32 32.35 23.37
C THR A 626 26.03 33.61 22.91
N SER A 627 25.29 34.57 22.35
CA SER A 627 25.81 35.88 21.97
C SER A 627 26.17 36.65 23.24
N THR A 628 27.42 36.52 23.67
CA THR A 628 28.01 37.34 24.73
C THR A 628 28.78 38.47 24.04
N PRO A 629 28.43 39.75 24.26
CA PRO A 629 29.08 40.87 23.58
C PRO A 629 30.51 41.03 24.10
N THR A 630 31.50 40.83 23.23
CA THR A 630 32.92 41.10 23.53
C THR A 630 33.39 42.21 22.58
N PRO A 631 34.16 43.21 23.06
CA PRO A 631 34.33 44.47 22.35
C PRO A 631 35.17 44.36 21.08
N SER A 632 34.74 45.16 20.11
CA SER A 632 35.35 45.38 18.79
C SER A 632 36.79 45.90 18.87
N PRO A 633 37.72 45.34 18.08
CA PRO A 633 38.85 46.06 17.54
C PRO A 633 38.60 46.49 16.08
N SER A 634 38.98 47.73 15.77
CA SER A 634 38.93 48.42 14.48
C SER A 634 39.48 47.64 13.27
N PRO A 635 39.02 47.95 12.05
CA PRO A 635 39.15 47.09 10.87
C PRO A 635 40.53 47.17 10.22
N THR A 636 41.04 46.03 9.76
CA THR A 636 42.09 45.96 8.73
C THR A 636 41.46 45.45 7.45
N VAL A 637 41.57 46.24 6.39
CA VAL A 637 41.03 45.99 5.05
C VAL A 637 41.89 44.94 4.35
N THR A 638 41.29 43.84 3.88
CA THR A 638 41.84 43.03 2.78
C THR A 638 40.70 42.37 1.99
N ALA A 639 40.85 42.37 0.67
CA ALA A 639 39.80 42.22 -0.34
C ALA A 639 39.13 40.84 -0.42
N SER A 640 37.84 40.83 -0.74
CA SER A 640 37.06 39.66 -1.18
C SER A 640 37.27 39.36 -2.67
N PRO A 641 37.37 38.08 -3.08
CA PRO A 641 37.11 37.67 -4.45
C PRO A 641 35.62 37.39 -4.68
N THR A 642 35.13 37.90 -5.80
CA THR A 642 33.80 37.76 -6.39
C THR A 642 33.46 36.31 -6.74
N ILE A 643 32.27 35.84 -6.40
CA ILE A 643 31.68 34.60 -6.96
C ILE A 643 30.34 34.96 -7.63
N SER A 644 30.26 34.64 -8.91
CA SER A 644 29.12 34.82 -9.81
C SER A 644 27.97 33.85 -9.53
N PRO A 645 26.70 34.22 -9.83
CA PRO A 645 25.55 33.32 -9.68
C PRO A 645 25.41 32.36 -10.87
N THR A 646 25.28 31.06 -10.59
CA THR A 646 24.91 30.03 -11.56
C THR A 646 23.38 30.00 -11.73
N ALA A 647 22.94 30.06 -12.99
CA ALA A 647 21.54 30.10 -13.40
C ALA A 647 20.83 28.75 -13.19
N THR A 648 19.67 28.77 -12.54
CA THR A 648 18.74 27.65 -12.46
C THR A 648 17.82 27.68 -13.70
N GLN A 649 17.92 26.68 -14.57
CA GLN A 649 17.00 26.51 -15.71
C GLN A 649 15.63 26.03 -15.21
N ARG A 650 14.60 26.74 -15.68
CA ARG A 650 13.18 26.53 -15.39
C ARG A 650 12.63 25.52 -16.42
N ILE A 651 12.29 24.31 -16.00
CA ILE A 651 11.58 23.33 -16.85
C ILE A 651 10.09 23.69 -16.86
N LYS A 652 9.52 23.79 -18.06
CA LYS A 652 8.15 24.18 -18.37
C LYS A 652 7.30 22.91 -18.55
N PRO A 653 6.11 22.76 -17.93
CA PRO A 653 5.24 21.62 -18.20
C PRO A 653 4.58 21.75 -19.58
N THR A 654 4.70 20.70 -20.39
CA THR A 654 4.00 20.52 -21.67
C THR A 654 2.63 19.89 -21.39
N ALA A 655 1.57 20.47 -21.95
CA ALA A 655 0.20 19.99 -21.83
C ALA A 655 -0.07 18.83 -22.80
N THR A 656 -0.66 17.74 -22.31
CA THR A 656 -1.18 16.63 -23.12
C THR A 656 -2.68 16.84 -23.38
N PRO A 657 -3.19 16.69 -24.62
CA PRO A 657 -4.60 16.95 -24.94
C PRO A 657 -5.54 15.81 -24.52
N LEU A 658 -6.75 16.18 -24.09
CA LEU A 658 -7.84 15.25 -23.77
C LEU A 658 -8.31 14.45 -24.99
N ILE A 659 -8.38 13.13 -24.85
CA ILE A 659 -9.06 12.22 -25.78
C ILE A 659 -10.50 12.00 -25.29
N ILE A 660 -11.48 12.37 -26.11
CA ILE A 660 -12.92 12.15 -25.86
C ILE A 660 -13.30 10.81 -26.51
N PRO A 661 -13.91 9.84 -25.79
CA PRO A 661 -14.41 8.62 -26.41
C PRO A 661 -15.70 8.87 -27.22
N PRO A 662 -15.94 8.14 -28.32
CA PRO A 662 -17.13 8.31 -29.15
C PRO A 662 -18.40 7.76 -28.46
N PRO A 663 -19.59 8.27 -28.81
CA PRO A 663 -20.86 7.87 -28.20
C PRO A 663 -21.24 6.42 -28.56
N SER A 664 -21.80 5.72 -27.58
CA SER A 664 -22.27 4.33 -27.69
C SER A 664 -23.43 4.14 -28.66
N ASP A 665 -23.35 3.09 -29.47
CA ASP A 665 -24.29 2.66 -30.51
C ASP A 665 -25.69 2.28 -29.97
N PRO A 666 -26.80 2.81 -30.52
CA PRO A 666 -28.17 2.54 -30.06
C PRO A 666 -28.68 1.09 -30.14
N GLU A 667 -27.97 0.15 -30.77
CA GLU A 667 -28.44 -1.24 -30.89
C GLU A 667 -28.37 -2.06 -29.58
N THR A 668 -27.49 -1.70 -28.64
CA THR A 668 -27.37 -2.42 -27.35
C THR A 668 -28.52 -2.15 -26.38
N ARG A 669 -29.28 -1.04 -26.54
CA ARG A 669 -30.47 -0.77 -25.70
C ARG A 669 -31.67 -1.65 -26.06
N ASN A 670 -31.80 -2.08 -27.32
CA ASN A 670 -32.97 -2.87 -27.73
C ASN A 670 -32.89 -4.34 -27.28
N PHE A 671 -31.68 -4.90 -27.13
CA PHE A 671 -31.52 -6.29 -26.71
C PHE A 671 -31.93 -6.51 -25.23
N MET A 672 -31.60 -5.56 -24.35
CA MET A 672 -31.98 -5.64 -22.92
C MET A 672 -33.49 -5.48 -22.69
N VAL A 673 -34.17 -4.65 -23.48
CA VAL A 673 -35.62 -4.43 -23.35
C VAL A 673 -36.41 -5.66 -23.82
N ILE A 674 -35.97 -6.30 -24.93
CA ILE A 674 -36.62 -7.51 -25.45
C ILE A 674 -36.46 -8.69 -24.47
N PHE A 675 -35.30 -8.82 -23.82
CA PHE A 675 -35.07 -9.88 -22.84
C PHE A 675 -35.90 -9.70 -21.56
N GLY A 676 -36.08 -8.45 -21.10
CA GLY A 676 -36.94 -8.13 -19.95
C GLY A 676 -38.42 -8.46 -20.18
N VAL A 677 -38.93 -8.20 -21.39
CA VAL A 677 -40.34 -8.50 -21.74
C VAL A 677 -40.60 -10.01 -21.80
N LEU A 678 -39.65 -10.80 -22.30
CA LEU A 678 -39.75 -12.26 -22.35
C LEU A 678 -39.82 -12.90 -20.95
N ILE A 679 -39.06 -12.39 -19.99
CA ILE A 679 -39.09 -12.88 -18.60
C ILE A 679 -40.45 -12.60 -17.94
N VAL A 680 -41.02 -11.41 -18.16
CA VAL A 680 -42.34 -11.06 -17.62
C VAL A 680 -43.44 -11.94 -18.22
N ILE A 681 -43.38 -12.25 -19.52
CA ILE A 681 -44.36 -13.14 -20.17
C ILE A 681 -44.28 -14.56 -19.58
N VAL A 682 -43.08 -15.09 -19.33
CA VAL A 682 -42.91 -16.43 -18.72
C VAL A 682 -43.49 -16.46 -17.30
N ILE A 683 -43.30 -15.40 -16.51
CA ILE A 683 -43.85 -15.30 -15.15
C ILE A 683 -45.38 -15.23 -15.18
N VAL A 684 -45.96 -14.46 -16.10
CA VAL A 684 -47.42 -14.33 -16.23
C VAL A 684 -48.06 -15.63 -16.71
N ILE A 685 -47.43 -16.35 -17.65
CA ILE A 685 -47.90 -17.67 -18.10
C ILE A 685 -47.79 -18.71 -16.97
N GLY A 686 -46.72 -18.68 -16.18
CA GLY A 686 -46.55 -19.54 -15.01
C GLY A 686 -47.65 -19.32 -13.95
N LEU A 687 -48.01 -18.07 -13.70
CA LEU A 687 -49.09 -17.70 -12.77
C LEU A 687 -50.48 -18.08 -13.30
N ALA A 688 -50.71 -17.97 -14.61
CA ALA A 688 -51.97 -18.35 -15.25
C ALA A 688 -52.17 -19.88 -15.27
N LEU A 689 -51.11 -20.66 -15.48
CA LEU A 689 -51.16 -22.12 -15.46
C LEU A 689 -51.37 -22.67 -14.03
N ASN A 690 -50.91 -21.94 -13.01
CA ASN A 690 -51.12 -22.34 -11.61
C ASN A 690 -52.55 -22.06 -11.10
N ARG A 691 -53.31 -21.17 -11.78
CA ARG A 691 -54.73 -20.91 -11.46
C ARG A 691 -55.71 -21.97 -11.96
N LYS A 692 -55.31 -22.85 -12.89
CA LYS A 692 -56.20 -23.93 -13.41
C LYS A 692 -56.15 -25.24 -12.62
N ARG A 693 -55.46 -25.29 -11.47
CA ARG A 693 -55.41 -26.48 -10.59
C ARG A 693 -56.22 -26.36 -9.30
N ILE A 694 -57.05 -25.33 -9.17
CA ILE A 694 -58.00 -25.17 -8.05
C ILE A 694 -59.37 -24.83 -8.62
N VAL A 695 -60.04 -25.86 -9.16
CA VAL A 695 -61.49 -26.09 -9.13
C VAL A 695 -61.70 -27.58 -8.96
#